data_AF-A0A965T200-F1
#
_entry.id   AF-A0A965T200-F1
#
_cell.length_a   1.000
_cell.length_b   1.000
_cell.length_c   1.000
_cell.angle_alpha   90.00
_cell.angle_beta   90.00
_cell.angle_gamma   90.00
#
_symmetry.space_group_name_H-M   'P 1'
#
loop_
_entity.id
_entity.type
_entity.pdbx_description
1 polymer ?
#
loop_
_entity_poly.entity_id
_entity_poly.type
_entity_poly.pdbx_seq_one_letter_code
_entity_poly.pdbx_strand_id
1 'polypeptide(L)'
;MYNMVARNNHYVSRWHQKGFISDGEINLHYLDLSPDVIKRPDGSDIILPNGEIKTHNNYHTNPISKCFFQEDLYSTFFGPLVIDEIERKLFGKIDDSGKEAVEAFITNDVSRWHQNFTNLFSYIDAQKIRTPKGLDWIKKHYSNLNQNELMFEMQAIRQRHCTIWTEGVREIVSAKNSNIKFILSDHPVTIYNFACPPNHQKCNYPDDPSIALKASQTIFPLDMDHCLVLTNYEYAKNPDINDPTEKRTNARNFANSLVRTDAFIKKRFLNEEDVRKINFIIKSRARRYIAASKKEELFPEIIIDTEWKNLKTVLQPPSNELWRFGGEIYVGYDNGKSSYQDAFGRTTPENYFLNKPERKDKPKPNDPCICGNGKKYKKCCKDRDPSTRPSSKVLSIRERNLAFCQGISNILEMSPGKTWDDVKKNFNDDHVKKIHELYGFLWPKETDIFSLLPKPDNTLRALYTGIVDPRVISRFALSSVIYFDEILIQSPFVNHHNIKPEFNPVQNPNQYKLQTLKNIFLLFCLEPFIRAGYINFIPDPCCFDSHMQQQMFNLVQNRFESYRAENDEKKTFLEGEEKETFLELQKDDFNRTLSMLSVDQQKEMLSRAIPGIQTEEAEQVIKFLNKEKLSSPYTLLQDNVYQNGGQLTTLNMSPNFEMSLLISQVTGSFLLTDSPFRWKEITETQKVINNADNHWSDIESCISEMEYPLNLSPEISFDLRKSGKASKLRSALRGIFFNTQNSKATHAALKEQYINAHSILEKERIFDKDYSFSSKWKCIIPKNGIKHNNVQRMMLSYGIENSPKQVPMAIFMDFNRDEER
;
A
#
# COMPACT_ATOMS: atom_id res chain seq x y z
N MET A 1 33.87 2.82 -31.56
CA MET A 1 34.73 2.37 -30.46
C MET A 1 33.86 1.56 -29.50
N TYR A 2 34.05 0.24 -29.45
CA TYR A 2 33.42 -0.59 -28.43
C TYR A 2 34.10 -0.27 -27.10
N ASN A 3 33.44 0.47 -26.21
CA ASN A 3 33.92 0.61 -24.85
C ASN A 3 33.97 -0.78 -24.20
N MET A 4 35.06 -1.07 -23.51
CA MET A 4 35.24 -2.32 -22.77
C MET A 4 34.19 -2.37 -21.65
N VAL A 5 33.27 -3.34 -21.72
CA VAL A 5 32.12 -3.46 -20.80
C VAL A 5 32.63 -3.76 -19.39
N ALA A 6 32.22 -2.96 -18.41
CA ALA A 6 32.57 -3.17 -17.01
C ALA A 6 31.77 -4.34 -16.42
N ARG A 7 32.38 -5.53 -16.38
CA ARG A 7 31.72 -6.75 -15.86
C ARG A 7 31.93 -6.98 -14.38
N ASN A 8 33.01 -6.47 -13.78
CA ASN A 8 33.23 -6.55 -12.33
C ASN A 8 32.58 -5.36 -11.64
N ASN A 9 31.36 -5.54 -11.12
CA ASN A 9 30.61 -4.49 -10.45
C ASN A 9 31.02 -4.40 -8.97
N HIS A 10 31.61 -3.28 -8.59
CA HIS A 10 31.95 -3.01 -7.19
C HIS A 10 30.73 -2.48 -6.44
N TYR A 11 30.04 -3.35 -5.71
CA TYR A 11 28.86 -2.97 -4.94
C TYR A 11 29.19 -2.19 -3.67
N VAL A 12 30.45 -2.20 -3.23
CA VAL A 12 31.02 -1.14 -2.38
C VAL A 12 32.09 -0.43 -3.20
N SER A 13 31.88 0.85 -3.49
CA SER A 13 32.74 1.59 -4.42
C SER A 13 34.19 1.63 -3.94
N ARG A 14 35.12 1.54 -4.89
CA ARG A 14 36.57 1.53 -4.59
C ARG A 14 37.02 2.78 -3.82
N TRP A 15 36.42 3.94 -4.11
CA TRP A 15 36.74 5.16 -3.37
C TRP A 15 36.30 5.09 -1.90
N HIS A 16 35.16 4.45 -1.60
CA HIS A 16 34.67 4.28 -0.24
C HIS A 16 35.55 3.30 0.52
N GLN A 17 35.94 2.19 -0.13
CA GLN A 17 36.91 1.23 0.43
C GLN A 17 38.25 1.89 0.80
N LYS A 18 38.71 2.88 0.02
CA LYS A 18 39.96 3.60 0.30
C LYS A 18 39.94 4.32 1.65
N GLY A 19 38.76 4.73 2.15
CA GLY A 19 38.61 5.34 3.48
C GLY A 19 38.90 4.39 4.65
N PHE A 20 39.11 3.09 4.37
CA PHE A 20 39.39 2.06 5.38
C PHE A 20 40.82 1.55 5.36
N ILE A 21 41.71 2.24 4.62
CA ILE A 21 43.13 1.90 4.53
C ILE A 21 43.91 2.89 5.39
N SER A 22 44.82 2.38 6.23
CA SER A 22 45.74 3.23 7.00
C SER A 22 46.74 3.94 6.10
N ASP A 23 47.26 5.09 6.54
CA ASP A 23 48.26 5.84 5.79
C ASP A 23 49.50 4.98 5.48
N GLY A 24 49.87 4.91 4.21
CA GLY A 24 51.02 4.13 3.72
C GLY A 24 50.71 2.67 3.37
N GLU A 25 49.54 2.14 3.74
CA GLU A 25 49.08 0.82 3.33
C GLU A 25 48.39 0.85 1.96
N ILE A 26 48.36 -0.30 1.27
CA ILE A 26 47.69 -0.45 -0.04
C ILE A 26 46.62 -1.53 -0.06
N ASN A 27 46.56 -2.38 0.98
CA ASN A 27 45.69 -3.53 1.05
C ASN A 27 44.75 -3.45 2.26
N LEU A 28 43.57 -4.02 2.13
CA LEU A 28 42.65 -4.27 3.23
C LEU A 28 42.85 -5.68 3.78
N HIS A 29 42.66 -5.83 5.08
CA HIS A 29 42.41 -7.14 5.68
C HIS A 29 40.97 -7.53 5.36
N TYR A 30 40.78 -8.65 4.67
CA TYR A 30 39.50 -9.10 4.12
C TYR A 30 39.15 -10.49 4.65
N LEU A 31 37.97 -10.65 5.24
CA LEU A 31 37.51 -11.90 5.85
C LEU A 31 36.21 -12.37 5.22
N ASP A 32 36.20 -13.63 4.78
CA ASP A 32 35.03 -14.41 4.39
C ASP A 32 34.42 -15.09 5.63
N LEU A 33 33.21 -14.70 5.99
CA LEU A 33 32.44 -15.24 7.09
C LEU A 33 31.79 -16.58 6.75
N SER A 34 31.78 -16.97 5.47
CA SER A 34 31.19 -18.22 4.99
C SER A 34 32.01 -18.78 3.80
N PRO A 35 33.26 -19.20 4.06
CA PRO A 35 34.15 -19.73 3.03
C PRO A 35 33.60 -21.02 2.42
N ASP A 36 33.83 -21.21 1.12
CA ASP A 36 33.31 -22.37 0.40
C ASP A 36 33.98 -23.68 0.90
N VAL A 37 33.18 -24.75 0.95
CA VAL A 37 33.61 -26.08 1.40
C VAL A 37 34.48 -26.76 0.34
N ILE A 38 35.59 -27.36 0.75
CA ILE A 38 36.44 -28.16 -0.14
C ILE A 38 35.81 -29.54 -0.30
N LYS A 39 35.39 -29.84 -1.52
CA LYS A 39 34.78 -31.12 -1.89
C LYS A 39 35.81 -32.11 -2.43
N ARG A 40 35.58 -33.40 -2.19
CA ARG A 40 36.29 -34.52 -2.83
C ARG A 40 35.87 -34.65 -4.30
N PRO A 41 36.61 -35.42 -5.12
CA PRO A 41 36.22 -35.70 -6.51
C PRO A 41 34.83 -36.34 -6.67
N ASP A 42 34.34 -37.04 -5.65
CA ASP A 42 33.02 -37.66 -5.60
C ASP A 42 31.89 -36.69 -5.15
N GLY A 43 32.22 -35.43 -4.87
CA GLY A 43 31.28 -34.39 -4.45
C GLY A 43 30.99 -34.34 -2.95
N SER A 44 31.57 -35.25 -2.14
CA SER A 44 31.42 -35.26 -0.69
C SER A 44 32.32 -34.24 0.01
N ASP A 45 31.90 -33.76 1.18
CA ASP A 45 32.66 -32.79 1.97
C ASP A 45 33.88 -33.45 2.62
N ILE A 46 35.02 -32.75 2.64
CA ILE A 46 36.21 -33.22 3.37
C ILE A 46 36.04 -32.90 4.85
N ILE A 47 35.89 -33.93 5.69
CA ILE A 47 35.86 -33.80 7.15
C ILE A 47 37.28 -34.02 7.70
N LEU A 48 37.75 -33.07 8.52
CA LEU A 48 39.02 -33.11 9.22
C LEU A 48 38.96 -34.08 10.43
N PRO A 49 40.10 -34.57 10.95
CA PRO A 49 40.11 -35.52 12.08
C PRO A 49 39.40 -35.03 13.36
N ASN A 50 39.25 -33.71 13.52
CA ASN A 50 38.53 -33.09 14.63
C ASN A 50 37.01 -32.99 14.40
N GLY A 51 36.49 -33.50 13.27
CA GLY A 51 35.08 -33.47 12.90
C GLY A 51 34.64 -32.21 12.14
N GLU A 52 35.53 -31.24 11.92
CA GLU A 52 35.19 -30.00 11.19
C GLU A 52 35.25 -30.20 9.67
N ILE A 53 34.40 -29.46 8.94
CA ILE A 53 34.41 -29.45 7.47
C ILE A 53 35.57 -28.56 6.98
N LYS A 54 36.41 -29.09 6.09
CA LYS A 54 37.52 -28.34 5.50
C LYS A 54 36.99 -27.31 4.50
N THR A 55 37.27 -26.04 4.74
CA THR A 55 36.91 -24.93 3.85
C THR A 55 38.14 -24.32 3.18
N HIS A 56 37.93 -23.47 2.18
CA HIS A 56 38.97 -22.58 1.67
C HIS A 56 39.46 -21.62 2.78
N ASN A 57 40.67 -21.08 2.61
CA ASN A 57 41.18 -20.03 3.48
C ASN A 57 40.20 -18.85 3.46
N ASN A 58 39.82 -18.38 4.64
CA ASN A 58 38.78 -17.37 4.81
C ASN A 58 39.35 -15.95 5.01
N TYR A 59 40.66 -15.82 5.27
CA TYR A 59 41.31 -14.54 5.51
C TYR A 59 42.31 -14.20 4.41
N HIS A 60 42.25 -12.96 3.90
CA HIS A 60 43.11 -12.46 2.84
C HIS A 60 43.58 -11.04 3.15
N THR A 61 44.72 -10.66 2.57
CA THR A 61 45.16 -9.27 2.48
C THR A 61 45.12 -8.89 1.01
N ASN A 62 44.13 -8.09 0.63
CA ASN A 62 43.78 -7.84 -0.77
C ASN A 62 43.77 -6.34 -1.09
N PRO A 63 44.19 -5.93 -2.30
CA PRO A 63 43.94 -4.56 -2.75
C PRO A 63 42.42 -4.34 -2.93
N ILE A 64 41.98 -3.10 -2.85
CA ILE A 64 40.56 -2.72 -3.00
C ILE A 64 39.92 -3.15 -4.33
N SER A 65 40.74 -3.32 -5.39
CA SER A 65 40.27 -3.83 -6.68
C SER A 65 39.83 -5.30 -6.64
N LYS A 66 40.19 -6.04 -5.58
CA LYS A 66 39.82 -7.44 -5.36
C LYS A 66 38.84 -7.63 -4.19
N CYS A 67 38.27 -6.55 -3.67
CA CYS A 67 37.32 -6.60 -2.56
C CYS A 67 35.94 -6.08 -3.01
N PHE A 68 34.87 -6.68 -2.45
CA PHE A 68 33.48 -6.23 -2.60
C PHE A 68 33.02 -6.00 -4.06
N PHE A 69 33.30 -6.95 -4.94
CA PHE A 69 32.81 -6.96 -6.31
C PHE A 69 32.15 -8.29 -6.66
N GLN A 70 31.29 -8.28 -7.67
CA GLN A 70 30.73 -9.48 -8.27
C GLN A 70 30.61 -9.27 -9.78
N GLU A 71 30.86 -10.32 -10.55
CA GLU A 71 30.71 -10.28 -12.01
C GLU A 71 29.23 -10.17 -12.40
N ASP A 72 28.93 -9.27 -13.32
CA ASP A 72 27.62 -9.03 -13.93
C ASP A 72 26.45 -8.82 -12.95
N LEU A 73 26.75 -8.26 -11.77
CA LEU A 73 25.74 -7.97 -10.75
C LEU A 73 24.68 -6.97 -11.24
N TYR A 74 25.11 -5.97 -12.03
CA TYR A 74 24.24 -4.91 -12.58
C TYR A 74 24.16 -4.92 -14.10
N SER A 75 24.76 -5.90 -14.76
CA SER A 75 24.70 -6.04 -16.20
C SER A 75 23.27 -6.37 -16.62
N THR A 76 22.82 -5.78 -17.73
CA THR A 76 21.57 -6.12 -18.41
C THR A 76 21.88 -6.86 -19.70
N PHE A 77 20.96 -7.74 -20.10
CA PHE A 77 21.19 -8.71 -21.17
C PHE A 77 20.12 -8.58 -22.26
N PHE A 78 20.55 -8.47 -23.52
CA PHE A 78 19.69 -8.49 -24.70
C PHE A 78 20.23 -9.55 -25.67
N GLY A 79 19.76 -10.80 -25.50
CA GLY A 79 20.39 -11.95 -26.13
C GLY A 79 21.85 -12.08 -25.67
N PRO A 80 22.84 -12.16 -26.58
CA PRO A 80 24.26 -12.25 -26.22
C PRO A 80 24.88 -10.89 -25.83
N LEU A 81 24.16 -9.77 -26.02
CA LEU A 81 24.68 -8.44 -25.73
C LEU A 81 24.62 -8.15 -24.23
N VAL A 82 25.77 -7.83 -23.65
CA VAL A 82 25.92 -7.39 -22.26
C VAL A 82 26.00 -5.86 -22.24
N ILE A 83 25.17 -5.21 -21.41
CA ILE A 83 25.09 -3.75 -21.29
C ILE A 83 25.38 -3.34 -19.84
N ASP A 84 26.36 -2.45 -19.66
CA ASP A 84 26.83 -1.93 -18.37
C ASP A 84 26.29 -0.53 -18.01
N GLU A 85 25.23 -0.06 -18.65
CA GLU A 85 24.71 1.29 -18.46
C GLU A 85 24.30 1.59 -17.02
N ILE A 86 23.88 0.57 -16.26
CA ILE A 86 23.55 0.73 -14.84
C ILE A 86 24.80 1.04 -14.02
N GLU A 87 25.91 0.32 -14.24
CA GLU A 87 27.18 0.66 -13.61
C GLU A 87 27.62 2.08 -14.01
N ARG A 88 27.63 2.37 -15.32
CA ARG A 88 28.25 3.59 -15.85
C ARG A 88 27.42 4.85 -15.66
N LYS A 89 26.12 4.81 -15.95
CA LYS A 89 25.24 6.00 -15.95
C LYS A 89 24.54 6.20 -14.61
N LEU A 90 24.10 5.10 -13.97
CA LEU A 90 23.38 5.17 -12.71
C LEU A 90 24.34 5.20 -11.52
N PHE A 91 25.10 4.12 -11.30
CA PHE A 91 25.97 4.02 -10.13
C PHE A 91 27.19 4.93 -10.23
N GLY A 92 27.75 5.15 -11.42
CA GLY A 92 28.80 6.15 -11.62
C GLY A 92 28.42 7.53 -11.08
N LYS A 93 27.25 8.05 -11.49
CA LYS A 93 26.74 9.35 -11.00
C LYS A 93 26.48 9.36 -9.48
N ILE A 94 25.95 8.26 -8.95
CA ILE A 94 25.67 8.12 -7.51
C ILE A 94 26.98 8.06 -6.71
N ASP A 95 27.99 7.34 -7.20
CA ASP A 95 29.28 7.19 -6.54
C ASP A 95 30.09 8.49 -6.58
N ASP A 96 30.03 9.25 -7.68
CA ASP A 96 30.69 10.57 -7.79
C ASP A 96 30.11 11.57 -6.79
N SER A 97 28.78 11.74 -6.79
CA SER A 97 28.10 12.63 -5.84
C SER A 97 28.17 12.11 -4.39
N GLY A 98 28.16 10.80 -4.20
CA GLY A 98 28.32 10.16 -2.89
C GLY A 98 29.69 10.40 -2.28
N LYS A 99 30.76 10.41 -3.09
CA LYS A 99 32.12 10.73 -2.64
C LYS A 99 32.19 12.15 -2.07
N GLU A 100 31.73 13.14 -2.82
CA GLU A 100 31.72 14.54 -2.40
C GLU A 100 30.88 14.74 -1.13
N ALA A 101 29.76 14.02 -1.03
CA ALA A 101 28.90 14.07 0.14
C ALA A 101 29.56 13.47 1.38
N VAL A 102 30.12 12.26 1.31
CA VAL A 102 30.80 11.63 2.45
C VAL A 102 31.96 12.50 2.95
N GLU A 103 32.79 13.03 2.03
CA GLU A 103 33.87 13.95 2.38
C GLU A 103 33.34 15.23 3.09
N ALA A 104 32.26 15.82 2.60
CA ALA A 104 31.64 16.99 3.23
C ALA A 104 31.25 16.70 4.69
N PHE A 105 30.58 15.57 4.94
CA PHE A 105 30.07 15.22 6.27
C PHE A 105 31.16 14.73 7.25
N ILE A 106 32.32 14.29 6.76
CA ILE A 106 33.51 14.05 7.61
C ILE A 106 34.05 15.38 8.17
N THR A 107 34.04 16.46 7.37
CA THR A 107 34.46 17.81 7.80
C THR A 107 33.38 18.54 8.63
N ASN A 108 33.70 19.74 9.12
CA ASN A 108 32.77 20.60 9.88
C ASN A 108 32.22 21.78 9.06
N ASP A 109 32.26 21.69 7.73
CA ASP A 109 31.75 22.72 6.83
C ASP A 109 30.23 22.57 6.61
N VAL A 110 29.46 23.35 7.36
CA VAL A 110 27.98 23.33 7.33
C VAL A 110 27.42 23.71 5.95
N SER A 111 28.10 24.59 5.19
CA SER A 111 27.67 24.96 3.85
C SER A 111 27.76 23.77 2.90
N ARG A 112 28.87 23.02 2.98
CA ARG A 112 29.02 21.77 2.21
C ARG A 112 28.03 20.70 2.64
N TRP A 113 27.66 20.64 3.92
CA TRP A 113 26.62 19.73 4.41
C TRP A 113 25.28 20.03 3.75
N HIS A 114 24.86 21.30 3.73
CA HIS A 114 23.61 21.71 3.12
C HIS A 114 23.56 21.33 1.63
N GLN A 115 24.62 21.66 0.88
CA GLN A 115 24.73 21.37 -0.55
C GLN A 115 24.68 19.85 -0.86
N ASN A 116 25.21 19.02 0.03
CA ASN A 116 25.34 17.58 -0.19
C ASN A 116 24.33 16.72 0.60
N PHE A 117 23.36 17.33 1.27
CA PHE A 117 22.43 16.63 2.15
C PHE A 117 21.65 15.53 1.40
N THR A 118 21.04 15.87 0.27
CA THR A 118 20.30 14.92 -0.58
C THR A 118 21.21 13.86 -1.20
N ASN A 119 22.44 14.24 -1.57
CA ASN A 119 23.42 13.33 -2.15
C ASN A 119 23.84 12.25 -1.15
N LEU A 120 24.08 12.62 0.12
CA LEU A 120 24.43 11.67 1.19
C LEU A 120 23.36 10.59 1.35
N PHE A 121 22.10 10.98 1.56
CA PHE A 121 21.03 9.98 1.79
C PHE A 121 20.70 9.18 0.53
N SER A 122 20.77 9.78 -0.65
CA SER A 122 20.62 9.06 -1.92
C SER A 122 21.72 8.00 -2.12
N TYR A 123 22.96 8.31 -1.71
CA TYR A 123 24.08 7.39 -1.76
C TYR A 123 23.92 6.25 -0.75
N ILE A 124 23.57 6.55 0.50
CA ILE A 124 23.32 5.53 1.54
C ILE A 124 22.18 4.59 1.11
N ASP A 125 21.06 5.12 0.59
CA ASP A 125 19.97 4.27 0.13
C ASP A 125 20.41 3.34 -1.02
N ALA A 126 21.14 3.88 -2.00
CA ALA A 126 21.70 3.10 -3.09
C ALA A 126 22.63 1.99 -2.58
N GLN A 127 23.46 2.27 -1.58
CA GLN A 127 24.35 1.30 -0.94
C GLN A 127 23.58 0.17 -0.24
N LYS A 128 22.43 0.46 0.36
CA LYS A 128 21.57 -0.57 0.97
C LYS A 128 21.04 -1.54 -0.08
N ILE A 129 20.57 -1.04 -1.22
CA ILE A 129 19.85 -1.87 -2.20
C ILE A 129 20.76 -2.56 -3.23
N ARG A 130 21.94 -1.99 -3.55
CA ARG A 130 22.76 -2.47 -4.68
C ARG A 130 23.59 -3.71 -4.35
N THR A 131 23.85 -3.95 -3.07
CA THR A 131 24.62 -5.12 -2.62
C THR A 131 23.93 -6.44 -3.00
N PRO A 132 24.65 -7.57 -3.06
CA PRO A 132 24.04 -8.87 -3.27
C PRO A 132 22.90 -9.20 -2.29
N LYS A 133 23.07 -8.85 -0.99
CA LYS A 133 22.00 -9.00 0.02
C LYS A 133 20.78 -8.13 -0.33
N GLY A 134 21.01 -6.89 -0.77
CA GLY A 134 19.94 -5.97 -1.21
C GLY A 134 19.19 -6.49 -2.44
N LEU A 135 19.90 -6.98 -3.45
CA LEU A 135 19.29 -7.56 -4.65
C LEU A 135 18.53 -8.86 -4.37
N ASP A 136 19.06 -9.73 -3.50
CA ASP A 136 18.36 -10.93 -3.05
C ASP A 136 17.11 -10.57 -2.23
N TRP A 137 17.17 -9.50 -1.43
CA TRP A 137 16.01 -8.93 -0.75
C TRP A 137 14.94 -8.47 -1.74
N ILE A 138 15.31 -7.80 -2.83
CA ILE A 138 14.36 -7.44 -3.90
C ILE A 138 13.76 -8.71 -4.49
N LYS A 139 14.57 -9.65 -4.97
CA LYS A 139 14.08 -10.92 -5.56
C LYS A 139 13.08 -11.64 -4.66
N LYS A 140 13.35 -11.71 -3.35
CA LYS A 140 12.46 -12.34 -2.38
C LYS A 140 11.06 -11.74 -2.36
N HIS A 141 10.88 -10.45 -2.64
CA HIS A 141 9.58 -9.78 -2.57
C HIS A 141 8.78 -9.84 -3.86
N TYR A 142 9.36 -10.36 -4.95
CA TYR A 142 8.68 -10.61 -6.20
C TYR A 142 8.57 -12.12 -6.43
N SER A 143 7.77 -12.54 -7.42
CA SER A 143 7.60 -13.98 -7.66
C SER A 143 8.78 -14.59 -8.40
N ASN A 144 9.20 -13.97 -9.51
CA ASN A 144 10.30 -14.40 -10.38
C ASN A 144 10.69 -13.16 -11.20
N LEU A 145 11.83 -12.55 -10.88
CA LEU A 145 12.40 -11.48 -11.68
C LEU A 145 13.56 -12.05 -12.48
N ASN A 146 13.56 -11.82 -13.78
CA ASN A 146 14.79 -11.96 -14.56
C ASN A 146 15.76 -10.80 -14.22
N GLN A 147 16.99 -10.86 -14.72
CA GLN A 147 18.01 -9.86 -14.40
C GLN A 147 17.62 -8.43 -14.83
N ASN A 148 17.01 -8.26 -16.01
CA ASN A 148 16.60 -6.94 -16.49
C ASN A 148 15.46 -6.36 -15.64
N GLU A 149 14.48 -7.19 -15.27
CA GLU A 149 13.39 -6.79 -14.39
C GLU A 149 13.90 -6.45 -12.99
N LEU A 150 14.83 -7.23 -12.44
CA LEU A 150 15.47 -6.94 -11.15
C LEU A 150 16.15 -5.57 -11.16
N MET A 151 16.88 -5.27 -12.23
CA MET A 151 17.55 -3.99 -12.41
C MET A 151 16.56 -2.81 -12.54
N PHE A 152 15.42 -3.03 -13.19
CA PHE A 152 14.35 -2.04 -13.27
C PHE A 152 13.70 -1.80 -11.89
N GLU A 153 13.36 -2.87 -11.17
CA GLU A 153 12.78 -2.77 -9.84
C GLU A 153 13.74 -2.14 -8.82
N MET A 154 15.03 -2.50 -8.87
CA MET A 154 16.07 -1.87 -8.04
C MET A 154 16.10 -0.36 -8.23
N GLN A 155 16.07 0.12 -9.48
CA GLN A 155 16.01 1.55 -9.76
C GLN A 155 14.74 2.20 -9.23
N ALA A 156 13.60 1.54 -9.38
CA ALA A 156 12.30 2.08 -9.02
C ALA A 156 12.09 2.21 -7.50
N ILE A 157 12.76 1.38 -6.68
CA ILE A 157 12.64 1.43 -5.22
C ILE A 157 13.71 2.28 -4.52
N ARG A 158 14.64 2.89 -5.27
CA ARG A 158 15.67 3.79 -4.74
C ARG A 158 15.06 4.96 -4.00
N GLN A 159 15.78 5.47 -3.00
CA GLN A 159 15.41 6.59 -2.13
C GLN A 159 14.23 6.34 -1.19
N ARG A 160 13.71 5.10 -1.11
CA ARG A 160 12.56 4.77 -0.25
C ARG A 160 12.78 5.12 1.22
N HIS A 161 14.00 5.02 1.74
CA HIS A 161 14.28 5.19 3.17
C HIS A 161 14.62 6.64 3.55
N CYS A 162 14.86 7.52 2.57
CA CYS A 162 15.39 8.86 2.79
C CYS A 162 14.53 9.70 3.75
N THR A 163 13.20 9.65 3.61
CA THR A 163 12.28 10.40 4.49
C THR A 163 12.47 10.00 5.95
N ILE A 164 12.46 8.69 6.26
CA ILE A 164 12.59 8.19 7.64
C ILE A 164 13.93 8.61 8.26
N TRP A 165 15.01 8.48 7.49
CA TRP A 165 16.35 8.86 7.93
C TRP A 165 16.53 10.36 8.16
N THR A 166 15.98 11.18 7.26
CA THR A 166 16.05 12.64 7.34
C THR A 166 15.12 13.24 8.40
N GLU A 167 14.12 12.52 8.87
CA GLU A 167 13.32 12.91 10.04
C GLU A 167 13.92 12.39 11.37
N GLY A 168 14.89 11.48 11.31
CA GLY A 168 15.56 10.93 12.49
C GLY A 168 16.67 11.82 13.07
N VAL A 169 17.17 11.43 14.24
CA VAL A 169 18.39 11.99 14.84
C VAL A 169 19.60 11.50 14.06
N ARG A 170 20.44 12.44 13.62
CA ARG A 170 21.64 12.19 12.82
C ARG A 170 22.88 12.47 13.66
N GLU A 171 23.66 11.43 13.94
CA GLU A 171 24.92 11.54 14.68
C GLU A 171 26.08 10.94 13.88
N ILE A 172 27.22 11.63 13.85
CA ILE A 172 28.49 11.10 13.38
C ILE A 172 29.39 10.94 14.59
N VAL A 173 29.65 9.69 14.97
CA VAL A 173 30.57 9.31 16.05
C VAL A 173 31.98 9.14 15.49
N SER A 174 33.00 9.43 16.31
CA SER A 174 34.40 9.37 15.88
C SER A 174 35.22 8.32 16.65
N ALA A 175 35.99 7.51 15.94
CA ALA A 175 37.00 6.59 16.44
C ALA A 175 38.43 7.17 16.36
N LYS A 176 38.60 8.47 16.08
CA LYS A 176 39.92 9.12 15.94
C LYS A 176 40.86 8.84 17.12
N ASN A 177 40.32 8.86 18.33
CA ASN A 177 41.07 8.65 19.57
C ASN A 177 41.14 7.18 20.01
N SER A 178 40.54 6.26 19.25
CA SER A 178 40.56 4.82 19.48
C SER A 178 41.64 4.15 18.63
N ASN A 179 42.37 3.18 19.19
CA ASN A 179 43.33 2.38 18.43
C ASN A 179 42.65 1.37 17.49
N ILE A 180 41.39 1.05 17.79
CA ILE A 180 40.51 0.22 16.98
C ILE A 180 39.63 1.12 16.12
N LYS A 181 39.58 0.82 14.83
CA LYS A 181 38.82 1.56 13.83
C LYS A 181 37.57 0.82 13.38
N PHE A 182 36.68 1.52 12.67
CA PHE A 182 35.46 0.91 12.14
C PHE A 182 35.78 -0.06 11.00
N ILE A 183 35.03 -1.16 10.94
CA ILE A 183 35.09 -2.12 9.82
C ILE A 183 34.11 -1.75 8.71
N LEU A 184 34.38 -2.25 7.51
CA LEU A 184 33.51 -2.21 6.34
C LEU A 184 32.92 -3.60 6.09
N SER A 185 31.68 -3.68 5.58
CA SER A 185 31.04 -4.95 5.22
C SER A 185 30.58 -4.96 3.77
N ASP A 186 30.27 -6.15 3.26
CA ASP A 186 29.63 -6.35 1.96
C ASP A 186 28.17 -5.89 1.90
N HIS A 187 27.67 -5.37 3.02
CA HIS A 187 26.37 -4.74 3.17
C HIS A 187 26.49 -3.52 4.10
N PRO A 188 27.12 -2.42 3.63
CA PRO A 188 27.66 -1.38 4.49
C PRO A 188 26.60 -0.59 5.28
N VAL A 189 25.35 -0.60 4.83
CA VAL A 189 24.22 0.04 5.52
C VAL A 189 23.56 -0.98 6.46
N THR A 190 24.03 -0.98 7.70
CA THR A 190 23.66 -1.96 8.71
C THR A 190 22.47 -1.48 9.54
N ILE A 191 21.45 -2.34 9.74
CA ILE A 191 20.30 -2.00 10.60
C ILE A 191 20.40 -2.77 11.92
N TYR A 192 20.32 -2.04 13.02
CA TYR A 192 20.24 -2.56 14.37
C TYR A 192 18.86 -2.33 14.96
N ASN A 193 18.29 -3.35 15.60
CA ASN A 193 17.14 -3.20 16.49
C ASN A 193 17.37 -4.14 17.67
N PHE A 194 17.30 -3.62 18.89
CA PHE A 194 17.67 -4.37 20.09
C PHE A 194 16.75 -5.57 20.38
N ALA A 195 15.53 -5.59 19.80
CA ALA A 195 14.58 -6.69 19.90
C ALA A 195 14.69 -7.70 18.75
N CYS A 196 15.52 -7.42 17.75
CA CYS A 196 15.72 -8.29 16.58
C CYS A 196 17.19 -8.73 16.50
N PRO A 197 17.63 -9.72 17.29
CA PRO A 197 18.96 -10.32 17.14
C PRO A 197 19.12 -11.01 15.75
N PRO A 198 20.35 -11.35 15.31
CA PRO A 198 20.59 -11.95 13.99
C PRO A 198 19.81 -13.24 13.72
N ASN A 199 19.55 -14.04 14.76
CA ASN A 199 18.76 -15.28 14.70
C ASN A 199 17.24 -15.07 14.79
N HIS A 200 16.77 -13.82 14.91
CA HIS A 200 15.35 -13.51 14.95
C HIS A 200 14.70 -13.75 13.58
N GLN A 201 13.44 -14.24 13.53
CA GLN A 201 12.74 -14.56 12.28
C GLN A 201 12.71 -13.40 11.26
N LYS A 202 12.56 -12.16 11.76
CA LYS A 202 12.60 -10.91 10.95
C LYS A 202 13.99 -10.58 10.35
N CYS A 203 15.01 -11.37 10.67
CA CYS A 203 16.40 -11.19 10.24
C CYS A 203 16.90 -12.39 9.44
N ASN A 204 16.01 -13.34 9.13
CA ASN A 204 16.35 -14.46 8.26
C ASN A 204 16.76 -13.91 6.90
N TYR A 205 17.93 -14.35 6.42
CA TYR A 205 18.48 -13.92 5.14
C TYR A 205 17.40 -13.95 4.04
N PRO A 206 17.31 -12.91 3.20
CA PRO A 206 18.15 -11.70 3.12
C PRO A 206 17.67 -10.51 3.98
N ASP A 207 16.73 -10.72 4.91
CA ASP A 207 16.07 -9.62 5.62
C ASP A 207 16.92 -9.00 6.73
N ASP A 208 16.65 -7.73 7.01
CA ASP A 208 17.04 -7.01 8.22
C ASP A 208 15.77 -6.43 8.87
N PRO A 209 15.81 -6.06 10.17
CA PRO A 209 14.66 -5.36 10.76
C PRO A 209 14.36 -4.08 9.97
N SER A 210 13.07 -3.78 9.78
CA SER A 210 12.65 -2.61 9.02
C SER A 210 13.17 -1.32 9.66
N ILE A 211 13.64 -0.38 8.84
CA ILE A 211 14.09 0.96 9.27
C ILE A 211 12.93 1.75 9.90
N ALA A 212 11.70 1.41 9.51
CA ALA A 212 10.48 2.01 10.02
C ALA A 212 10.12 1.59 11.45
N LEU A 213 10.80 0.61 12.07
CA LEU A 213 10.49 0.21 13.45
C LEU A 213 11.04 1.22 14.46
N LYS A 214 10.32 1.48 15.55
CA LYS A 214 10.67 2.50 16.55
C LYS A 214 12.12 2.41 17.01
N ALA A 215 12.56 1.22 17.43
CA ALA A 215 13.91 0.98 17.96
C ALA A 215 14.99 0.76 16.89
N SER A 216 14.65 0.87 15.60
CA SER A 216 15.64 0.66 14.54
C SER A 216 16.62 1.83 14.46
N GLN A 217 17.90 1.50 14.35
CA GLN A 217 19.01 2.42 14.16
C GLN A 217 19.80 1.98 12.92
N THR A 218 20.15 2.92 12.05
CA THR A 218 20.97 2.65 10.86
C THR A 218 22.40 3.07 11.13
N ILE A 219 23.35 2.19 10.82
CA ILE A 219 24.78 2.36 11.01
C ILE A 219 25.44 2.36 9.64
N PHE A 220 26.22 3.39 9.35
CA PHE A 220 26.95 3.53 8.10
C PHE A 220 28.35 4.12 8.35
N PRO A 221 29.41 3.29 8.35
CA PRO A 221 30.79 3.76 8.40
C PRO A 221 31.13 4.67 7.20
N LEU A 222 31.52 5.92 7.48
CA LEU A 222 31.91 6.91 6.46
C LEU A 222 33.35 6.65 6.00
N ASP A 223 34.23 6.37 6.96
CA ASP A 223 35.62 5.94 6.82
C ASP A 223 36.02 5.12 8.06
N MET A 224 37.31 4.78 8.23
CA MET A 224 37.80 4.05 9.41
C MET A 224 37.60 4.81 10.74
N ASP A 225 37.48 6.13 10.71
CA ASP A 225 37.45 7.01 11.88
C ASP A 225 36.08 7.61 12.20
N HIS A 226 35.11 7.54 11.29
CA HIS A 226 33.82 8.20 11.42
C HIS A 226 32.69 7.25 11.02
N CYS A 227 31.66 7.18 11.86
CA CYS A 227 30.48 6.37 11.58
C CYS A 227 29.21 7.20 11.75
N LEU A 228 28.33 7.17 10.75
CA LEU A 228 27.00 7.75 10.82
C LEU A 228 26.04 6.78 11.52
N VAL A 229 25.38 7.27 12.57
CA VAL A 229 24.31 6.59 13.30
C VAL A 229 23.03 7.40 13.13
N LEU A 230 22.00 6.78 12.57
CA LEU A 230 20.68 7.35 12.39
C LEU A 230 19.71 6.68 13.35
N THR A 231 19.07 7.47 14.20
CA THR A 231 18.16 6.97 15.24
C THR A 231 16.78 7.56 15.05
N ASN A 232 15.73 6.73 15.06
CA ASN A 232 14.35 7.23 15.01
C ASN A 232 14.08 8.19 16.17
N TYR A 233 13.47 9.35 15.87
CA TYR A 233 13.36 10.46 16.83
C TYR A 233 12.62 10.10 18.11
N GLU A 234 11.51 9.36 18.01
CA GLU A 234 10.75 8.91 19.19
C GLU A 234 11.56 7.99 20.11
N TYR A 235 12.44 7.13 19.54
CA TYR A 235 13.29 6.24 20.32
C TYR A 235 14.47 6.97 20.94
N ALA A 236 15.06 7.94 20.22
CA ALA A 236 16.08 8.81 20.79
C ALA A 236 15.55 9.62 22.00
N LYS A 237 14.29 10.06 21.94
CA LYS A 237 13.63 10.78 23.05
C LYS A 237 13.21 9.86 24.19
N ASN A 238 12.83 8.63 23.90
CA ASN A 238 12.39 7.65 24.88
C ASN A 238 13.07 6.29 24.65
N PRO A 239 14.29 6.06 25.19
CA PRO A 239 15.06 4.83 24.93
C PRO A 239 14.52 3.58 25.65
N ASP A 240 13.52 3.73 26.53
CA ASP A 240 12.91 2.65 27.31
C ASP A 240 11.51 2.28 26.82
N ILE A 241 11.29 2.38 25.50
CA ILE A 241 10.03 1.97 24.86
C ILE A 241 9.70 0.49 25.10
N ASN A 242 8.40 0.21 25.24
CA ASN A 242 7.85 -1.14 25.44
C ASN A 242 7.57 -1.88 24.12
N ASP A 243 7.56 -1.17 22.99
CA ASP A 243 7.13 -1.66 21.67
C ASP A 243 8.22 -1.45 20.58
N PRO A 244 9.43 -2.02 20.76
CA PRO A 244 10.59 -1.77 19.88
C PRO A 244 10.43 -2.22 18.44
N THR A 245 9.46 -3.11 18.18
CA THR A 245 9.15 -3.63 16.85
C THR A 245 7.84 -3.09 16.29
N GLU A 246 7.24 -2.07 16.90
CA GLU A 246 6.16 -1.31 16.29
C GLU A 246 6.73 -0.34 15.25
N LYS A 247 5.94 0.05 14.24
CA LYS A 247 6.34 1.12 13.33
C LYS A 247 6.39 2.45 14.08
N ARG A 248 7.30 3.32 13.64
CA ARG A 248 7.36 4.69 14.13
C ARG A 248 6.15 5.51 13.75
N THR A 249 5.92 6.57 14.50
CA THR A 249 4.91 7.56 14.17
C THR A 249 5.17 8.10 12.76
N ASN A 250 4.12 8.07 11.94
CA ASN A 250 4.12 8.51 10.54
C ASN A 250 5.24 7.92 9.66
N ALA A 251 5.48 6.61 9.77
CA ALA A 251 6.49 5.90 8.99
C ALA A 251 6.19 5.85 7.48
N ARG A 252 6.59 6.89 6.74
CA ARG A 252 6.36 7.02 5.29
C ARG A 252 7.66 6.89 4.50
N ASN A 253 7.60 6.15 3.40
CA ASN A 253 8.65 6.13 2.39
C ASN A 253 8.27 7.09 1.25
N PHE A 254 9.25 7.62 0.51
CA PHE A 254 9.02 8.51 -0.64
C PHE A 254 8.22 9.80 -0.36
N ALA A 255 7.97 10.11 0.91
CA ALA A 255 7.22 11.31 1.28
C ALA A 255 8.13 12.54 1.31
N ASN A 256 7.53 13.69 1.03
CA ASN A 256 8.17 14.98 1.19
C ASN A 256 8.25 15.34 2.68
N SER A 257 9.39 15.86 3.12
CA SER A 257 9.61 16.30 4.49
C SER A 257 10.53 17.52 4.52
N LEU A 258 10.26 18.44 5.44
CA LEU A 258 11.07 19.61 5.75
C LEU A 258 11.99 19.27 6.92
N VAL A 259 13.29 19.45 6.72
CA VAL A 259 14.31 19.05 7.69
C VAL A 259 15.42 20.07 7.77
N ARG A 260 16.01 20.21 8.96
CA ARG A 260 17.23 20.99 9.15
C ARG A 260 18.44 20.23 8.61
N THR A 261 19.02 20.73 7.53
CA THR A 261 20.20 20.14 6.87
C THR A 261 21.48 20.31 7.67
N ASP A 262 21.53 21.30 8.56
CA ASP A 262 22.66 21.61 9.43
C ASP A 262 22.63 20.82 10.76
N ALA A 263 21.51 20.15 11.07
CA ALA A 263 21.34 19.42 12.32
C ALA A 263 22.03 18.03 12.26
N PHE A 264 23.31 18.01 12.66
CA PHE A 264 24.10 16.79 12.91
C PHE A 264 24.80 16.88 14.27
N ILE A 265 24.82 15.77 15.00
CA ILE A 265 25.60 15.62 16.24
C ILE A 265 26.98 15.08 15.87
N LYS A 266 28.06 15.74 16.27
CA LYS A 266 29.45 15.31 16.00
C LYS A 266 30.37 15.38 17.22
N LYS A 267 29.81 15.19 18.42
CA LYS A 267 30.50 15.46 19.69
C LYS A 267 31.11 14.20 20.34
N ARG A 268 30.66 13.00 19.97
CA ARG A 268 31.08 11.75 20.61
C ARG A 268 32.34 11.18 19.99
N PHE A 269 33.37 11.03 20.81
CA PHE A 269 34.56 10.21 20.52
C PHE A 269 34.41 8.88 21.26
N LEU A 270 34.43 7.78 20.52
CA LEU A 270 34.27 6.44 21.06
C LEU A 270 35.61 5.89 21.56
N ASN A 271 35.54 5.12 22.64
CA ASN A 271 36.68 4.31 23.09
C ASN A 271 36.73 2.98 22.31
N GLU A 272 37.77 2.17 22.55
CA GLU A 272 37.96 0.90 21.84
C GLU A 272 36.78 -0.07 22.04
N GLU A 273 36.22 -0.14 23.24
CA GLU A 273 35.10 -1.03 23.56
C GLU A 273 33.84 -0.66 22.76
N ASP A 274 33.52 0.64 22.69
CA ASP A 274 32.39 1.17 21.93
C ASP A 274 32.55 0.93 20.43
N VAL A 275 33.75 1.15 19.88
CA VAL A 275 34.03 0.86 18.47
C VAL A 275 33.87 -0.64 18.19
N ARG A 276 34.38 -1.51 19.08
CA ARG A 276 34.20 -2.97 18.96
C ARG A 276 32.72 -3.34 18.97
N LYS A 277 31.91 -2.78 19.88
CA LYS A 277 30.45 -3.04 19.93
C LYS A 277 29.78 -2.69 18.60
N ILE A 278 30.12 -1.57 17.98
CA ILE A 278 29.59 -1.19 16.66
C ILE A 278 30.08 -2.16 15.57
N ASN A 279 31.37 -2.51 15.57
CA ASN A 279 31.93 -3.48 14.62
C ASN A 279 31.28 -4.86 14.75
N PHE A 280 30.92 -5.29 15.97
CA PHE A 280 30.20 -6.53 16.19
C PHE A 280 28.81 -6.52 15.55
N ILE A 281 28.10 -5.39 15.63
CA ILE A 281 26.80 -5.23 14.95
C ILE A 281 26.99 -5.32 13.43
N ILE A 282 27.99 -4.61 12.87
CA ILE A 282 28.29 -4.61 11.44
C ILE A 282 28.63 -6.02 10.95
N LYS A 283 29.52 -6.72 11.65
CA LYS A 283 29.91 -8.11 11.33
C LYS A 283 28.71 -9.06 11.40
N SER A 284 27.88 -8.95 12.44
CA SER A 284 26.70 -9.79 12.62
C SER A 284 25.62 -9.60 11.55
N ARG A 285 25.70 -8.51 10.77
CA ARG A 285 24.72 -8.12 9.75
C ARG A 285 25.24 -8.21 8.31
N ALA A 286 26.55 -8.40 8.16
CA ALA A 286 27.20 -8.70 6.90
C ALA A 286 26.63 -10.00 6.29
N ARG A 287 26.67 -10.11 4.96
CA ARG A 287 26.23 -11.32 4.25
C ARG A 287 27.34 -12.37 4.26
N ARG A 288 28.52 -12.00 3.78
CA ARG A 288 29.65 -12.92 3.58
C ARG A 288 30.98 -12.26 3.88
N TYR A 289 31.20 -11.00 3.52
CA TYR A 289 32.53 -10.38 3.66
C TYR A 289 32.56 -9.16 4.57
N ILE A 290 33.67 -9.02 5.31
CA ILE A 290 34.05 -7.80 6.03
C ILE A 290 35.51 -7.44 5.74
N ALA A 291 35.84 -6.16 5.86
CA ALA A 291 37.17 -5.62 5.66
C ALA A 291 37.54 -4.58 6.72
N ALA A 292 38.83 -4.46 7.00
CA ALA A 292 39.34 -3.51 7.99
C ALA A 292 40.77 -3.06 7.68
N SER A 293 41.21 -2.02 8.40
CA SER A 293 42.56 -1.47 8.31
C SER A 293 43.58 -2.38 8.98
N LYS A 294 43.17 -3.11 10.03
CA LYS A 294 43.99 -4.09 10.75
C LYS A 294 43.24 -5.39 10.98
N LYS A 295 43.96 -6.50 11.01
CA LYS A 295 43.39 -7.85 11.19
C LYS A 295 42.56 -7.99 12.48
N GLU A 296 43.03 -7.42 13.58
CA GLU A 296 42.41 -7.50 14.92
C GLU A 296 41.01 -6.84 15.00
N GLU A 297 40.72 -5.91 14.09
CA GLU A 297 39.42 -5.21 14.02
C GLU A 297 38.30 -6.11 13.47
N LEU A 298 38.66 -7.16 12.71
CA LEU A 298 37.74 -8.12 12.09
C LEU A 298 37.15 -9.13 13.07
N PHE A 299 37.64 -9.18 14.31
CA PHE A 299 37.23 -10.15 15.33
C PHE A 299 36.75 -9.46 16.61
N PRO A 300 35.74 -8.57 16.54
CA PRO A 300 35.24 -7.85 17.71
C PRO A 300 34.66 -8.78 18.79
N GLU A 301 34.14 -9.94 18.40
CA GLU A 301 33.53 -10.93 19.29
C GLU A 301 34.49 -11.60 20.28
N ILE A 302 35.80 -11.52 20.06
CA ILE A 302 36.79 -12.13 20.97
C ILE A 302 36.76 -11.46 22.35
N ILE A 303 36.41 -10.18 22.40
CA ILE A 303 36.45 -9.35 23.63
C ILE A 303 35.04 -8.99 24.11
N ILE A 304 34.04 -8.96 23.23
CA ILE A 304 32.67 -8.56 23.59
C ILE A 304 31.91 -9.73 24.21
N ASP A 305 31.56 -9.58 25.48
CA ASP A 305 30.66 -10.48 26.22
C ASP A 305 29.27 -9.84 26.47
N THR A 306 28.85 -8.93 25.59
CA THR A 306 27.60 -8.16 25.75
C THR A 306 26.45 -8.78 24.97
N GLU A 307 25.30 -8.98 25.61
CA GLU A 307 24.07 -9.40 24.92
C GLU A 307 23.63 -8.39 23.85
N TRP A 308 23.06 -8.90 22.75
CA TRP A 308 22.60 -8.08 21.61
C TRP A 308 21.73 -6.88 22.03
N LYS A 309 20.82 -7.09 22.99
CA LYS A 309 19.90 -6.06 23.49
C LYS A 309 20.63 -4.88 24.15
N ASN A 310 21.77 -5.14 24.80
CA ASN A 310 22.53 -4.15 25.57
C ASN A 310 23.42 -3.28 24.67
N LEU A 311 23.69 -3.71 23.43
CA LEU A 311 24.36 -2.90 22.40
C LEU A 311 23.59 -1.62 22.05
N LYS A 312 22.31 -1.50 22.44
CA LYS A 312 21.51 -0.29 22.24
C LYS A 312 22.12 0.96 22.88
N THR A 313 22.90 0.76 23.95
CA THR A 313 23.50 1.82 24.76
C THR A 313 24.56 2.60 24.00
N VAL A 314 25.46 1.93 23.28
CA VAL A 314 26.53 2.58 22.51
C VAL A 314 25.97 3.44 21.37
N LEU A 315 24.80 3.08 20.83
CA LEU A 315 24.17 3.80 19.73
C LEU A 315 23.26 4.95 20.18
N GLN A 316 23.04 5.19 21.47
CA GLN A 316 22.15 6.28 21.91
C GLN A 316 22.78 7.65 21.66
N PRO A 317 22.08 8.57 20.97
CA PRO A 317 22.56 9.93 20.83
C PRO A 317 22.58 10.66 22.19
N PRO A 318 23.49 11.64 22.39
CA PRO A 318 23.56 12.40 23.62
C PRO A 318 22.27 13.22 23.83
N SER A 319 21.61 12.98 24.96
CA SER A 319 20.27 13.53 25.26
C SER A 319 20.22 15.06 25.24
N ASN A 320 21.32 15.72 25.62
CA ASN A 320 21.48 17.17 25.64
C ASN A 320 21.63 17.81 24.24
N GLU A 321 21.77 17.03 23.16
CA GLU A 321 21.79 17.54 21.78
C GLU A 321 20.47 17.32 21.03
N LEU A 322 19.50 16.63 21.64
CA LEU A 322 18.23 16.27 20.98
C LEU A 322 17.31 17.47 20.72
N TRP A 323 17.59 18.65 21.27
CA TRP A 323 16.83 19.88 21.01
C TRP A 323 16.95 20.37 19.56
N ARG A 324 17.96 19.90 18.81
CA ARG A 324 18.16 20.22 17.39
C ARG A 324 17.17 19.50 16.46
N PHE A 325 16.52 18.45 16.97
CA PHE A 325 15.64 17.55 16.21
C PHE A 325 14.22 17.63 16.75
N GLY A 326 13.25 17.36 15.87
CA GLY A 326 11.83 17.45 16.18
C GLY A 326 11.33 18.90 16.24
N GLY A 327 10.34 19.14 17.11
CA GLY A 327 9.60 20.40 17.16
C GLY A 327 8.56 20.53 16.03
N GLU A 328 8.08 21.75 15.83
CA GLU A 328 7.12 22.11 14.78
C GLU A 328 7.77 23.15 13.86
N ILE A 329 7.55 23.01 12.56
CA ILE A 329 8.06 23.90 11.51
C ILE A 329 6.86 24.62 10.89
N TYR A 330 6.94 25.95 10.87
CA TYR A 330 5.99 26.81 10.16
C TYR A 330 6.72 27.52 9.03
N VAL A 331 6.18 27.47 7.82
CA VAL A 331 6.72 28.18 6.65
C VAL A 331 5.70 29.22 6.23
N GLY A 332 6.07 30.49 6.28
CA GLY A 332 5.28 31.59 5.68
C GLY A 332 5.68 31.82 4.23
N TYR A 333 4.70 32.00 3.36
CA TYR A 333 4.91 32.34 1.95
C TYR A 333 4.51 33.79 1.68
N ASP A 334 5.09 34.40 0.64
CA ASP A 334 4.84 35.79 0.25
C ASP A 334 3.35 36.11 -0.03
N ASN A 335 2.58 35.09 -0.40
CA ASN A 335 1.12 35.21 -0.63
C ASN A 335 0.28 35.12 0.66
N GLY A 336 0.90 35.16 1.84
CA GLY A 336 0.24 35.09 3.14
C GLY A 336 -0.21 33.68 3.56
N LYS A 337 0.02 32.65 2.74
CA LYS A 337 -0.23 31.26 3.13
C LYS A 337 0.83 30.78 4.11
N SER A 338 0.49 29.76 4.88
CA SER A 338 1.42 29.05 5.76
C SER A 338 1.37 27.54 5.52
N SER A 339 2.52 26.89 5.61
CA SER A 339 2.62 25.42 5.74
C SER A 339 3.07 25.05 7.15
N TYR A 340 2.68 23.86 7.58
CA TYR A 340 3.02 23.29 8.88
C TYR A 340 3.66 21.91 8.71
N GLN A 341 4.60 21.58 9.57
CA GLN A 341 5.09 20.21 9.73
C GLN A 341 5.47 19.93 11.18
N ASP A 342 5.06 18.78 11.72
CA ASP A 342 5.51 18.34 13.05
C ASP A 342 6.82 17.53 13.01
N ALA A 343 7.26 17.05 14.18
CA ALA A 343 8.48 16.27 14.37
C ALA A 343 8.51 14.93 13.60
N PHE A 344 7.36 14.47 13.10
CA PHE A 344 7.19 13.21 12.37
C PHE A 344 6.79 13.45 10.91
N GLY A 345 6.97 14.67 10.40
CA GLY A 345 6.66 14.98 9.01
C GLY A 345 5.17 15.16 8.69
N ARG A 346 4.30 15.19 9.70
CA ARG A 346 2.85 15.36 9.51
C ARG A 346 2.54 16.80 9.13
N THR A 347 1.82 16.98 8.03
CA THR A 347 1.45 18.30 7.48
C THR A 347 0.16 18.85 8.09
N THR A 348 -0.50 18.05 8.93
CA THR A 348 -1.64 18.43 9.75
C THR A 348 -1.42 17.91 11.16
N PRO A 349 -1.84 18.65 12.21
CA PRO A 349 -1.77 18.17 13.58
C PRO A 349 -2.52 16.85 13.77
N GLU A 350 -2.09 16.06 14.76
CA GLU A 350 -2.75 14.80 15.09
C GLU A 350 -4.22 15.03 15.47
N ASN A 351 -5.12 14.25 14.88
CA ASN A 351 -6.53 14.26 15.25
C ASN A 351 -6.79 13.30 16.43
N TYR A 352 -6.63 13.80 17.65
CA TYR A 352 -6.81 13.03 18.88
C TYR A 352 -8.24 12.48 19.07
N PHE A 353 -9.26 13.03 18.41
CA PHE A 353 -10.64 12.52 18.47
C PHE A 353 -10.80 11.14 17.81
N LEU A 354 -9.84 10.74 16.96
CA LEU A 354 -9.81 9.43 16.35
C LEU A 354 -9.11 8.38 17.23
N ASN A 355 -8.44 8.80 18.30
CA ASN A 355 -7.72 7.88 19.19
C ASN A 355 -8.71 7.12 20.09
N LYS A 356 -8.46 5.82 20.25
CA LYS A 356 -9.18 4.98 21.20
C LYS A 356 -8.53 5.10 22.58
N PRO A 357 -9.33 5.11 23.65
CA PRO A 357 -8.77 5.12 24.99
C PRO A 357 -7.94 3.86 25.24
N GLU A 358 -6.82 4.02 25.93
CA GLU A 358 -6.03 2.88 26.38
C GLU A 358 -6.86 1.98 27.30
N ARG A 359 -6.86 0.68 27.01
CA ARG A 359 -7.53 -0.31 27.85
C ARG A 359 -6.56 -0.87 28.88
N LYS A 360 -6.95 -0.81 30.15
CA LYS A 360 -6.21 -1.44 31.25
C LYS A 360 -6.32 -2.97 31.22
N ASP A 361 -7.49 -3.50 30.82
CA ASP A 361 -7.79 -4.93 30.84
C ASP A 361 -7.90 -5.55 29.44
N LYS A 362 -7.59 -6.84 29.35
CA LYS A 362 -7.82 -7.64 28.14
C LYS A 362 -9.33 -7.82 27.91
N PRO A 363 -9.83 -7.64 26.67
CA PRO A 363 -11.24 -7.86 26.34
C PRO A 363 -11.69 -9.31 26.60
N LYS A 364 -12.91 -9.50 27.10
CA LYS A 364 -13.48 -10.84 27.31
C LYS A 364 -13.86 -11.47 25.96
N PRO A 365 -13.94 -12.81 25.85
CA PRO A 365 -14.22 -13.49 24.58
C PRO A 365 -15.50 -13.04 23.84
N ASN A 366 -16.55 -12.66 24.58
CA ASN A 366 -17.84 -12.26 23.99
C ASN A 366 -17.99 -10.74 23.80
N ASP A 367 -17.03 -9.94 24.29
CA ASP A 367 -17.05 -8.48 24.12
C ASP A 367 -16.85 -8.12 22.64
N PRO A 368 -17.28 -6.92 22.20
CA PRO A 368 -16.89 -6.38 20.91
C PRO A 368 -15.37 -6.36 20.74
N CYS A 369 -14.90 -6.76 19.56
CA CYS A 369 -13.48 -6.76 19.28
C CYS A 369 -12.90 -5.34 19.27
N ILE A 370 -11.74 -5.16 19.90
CA ILE A 370 -11.05 -3.86 20.00
C ILE A 370 -10.61 -3.25 18.65
N CYS A 371 -10.48 -4.06 17.60
CA CYS A 371 -10.19 -3.57 16.26
C CYS A 371 -11.39 -2.84 15.62
N GLY A 372 -12.57 -2.84 16.24
CA GLY A 372 -13.74 -2.13 15.74
C GLY A 372 -14.45 -2.78 14.55
N ASN A 373 -14.13 -4.04 14.21
CA ASN A 373 -14.74 -4.78 13.08
C ASN A 373 -16.15 -5.32 13.37
N GLY A 374 -16.82 -4.92 14.46
CA GLY A 374 -18.17 -5.37 14.82
C GLY A 374 -18.31 -6.84 15.28
N LYS A 375 -17.32 -7.70 15.03
CA LYS A 375 -17.29 -9.11 15.49
C LYS A 375 -16.97 -9.20 16.99
N LYS A 376 -17.41 -10.30 17.63
CA LYS A 376 -16.98 -10.67 19.00
C LYS A 376 -15.47 -10.92 19.03
N TYR A 377 -14.79 -10.58 20.13
CA TYR A 377 -13.33 -10.70 20.26
C TYR A 377 -12.82 -12.12 19.95
N LYS A 378 -13.50 -13.17 20.46
CA LYS A 378 -13.17 -14.57 20.19
C LYS A 378 -13.31 -15.02 18.73
N LYS A 379 -14.05 -14.27 17.92
CA LYS A 379 -14.24 -14.53 16.48
C LYS A 379 -13.39 -13.60 15.61
N CYS A 380 -12.48 -12.84 16.21
CA CYS A 380 -11.70 -11.82 15.52
C CYS A 380 -10.23 -11.83 16.01
N CYS A 381 -9.84 -10.94 16.92
CA CYS A 381 -8.43 -10.72 17.26
C CYS A 381 -7.89 -11.61 18.40
N LYS A 382 -8.73 -12.39 19.11
CA LYS A 382 -8.28 -13.15 20.30
C LYS A 382 -7.07 -14.05 20.01
N ASP A 383 -7.15 -14.85 18.96
CA ASP A 383 -6.18 -15.91 18.67
C ASP A 383 -5.20 -15.52 17.53
N ARG A 384 -5.12 -14.23 17.18
CA ARG A 384 -4.21 -13.72 16.13
C ARG A 384 -2.95 -13.13 16.73
N ASP A 385 -1.82 -13.20 16.04
CA ASP A 385 -0.64 -12.43 16.44
C ASP A 385 -0.92 -10.91 16.34
N PRO A 386 -0.50 -10.06 17.31
CA PRO A 386 -0.67 -8.61 17.24
C PRO A 386 -0.25 -7.97 15.91
N SER A 387 0.82 -8.44 15.28
CA SER A 387 1.31 -7.90 14.00
C SER A 387 0.38 -8.18 12.80
N THR A 388 -0.56 -9.11 12.96
CA THR A 388 -1.55 -9.52 11.93
C THR A 388 -2.96 -8.99 12.22
N ARG A 389 -3.10 -8.07 13.18
CA ARG A 389 -4.38 -7.44 13.54
C ARG A 389 -4.47 -6.05 12.91
N PRO A 390 -5.67 -5.59 12.52
CA PRO A 390 -5.90 -4.16 12.28
C PRO A 390 -5.62 -3.34 13.55
N SER A 391 -5.26 -2.07 13.38
CA SER A 391 -4.97 -1.17 14.49
C SER A 391 -6.15 -1.09 15.46
N SER A 392 -5.85 -1.18 16.76
CA SER A 392 -6.81 -0.94 17.84
C SER A 392 -6.54 0.37 18.59
N LYS A 393 -5.58 1.17 18.13
CA LYS A 393 -5.22 2.47 18.75
C LYS A 393 -6.11 3.62 18.28
N VAL A 394 -6.75 3.48 17.13
CA VAL A 394 -7.63 4.49 16.54
C VAL A 394 -8.95 3.89 16.08
N LEU A 395 -9.95 4.74 15.83
CA LEU A 395 -11.22 4.36 15.23
C LEU A 395 -11.00 3.62 13.90
N SER A 396 -11.66 2.47 13.77
CA SER A 396 -11.64 1.61 12.60
C SER A 396 -12.40 2.24 11.43
N ILE A 397 -12.25 1.67 10.23
CA ILE A 397 -13.01 2.11 9.06
C ILE A 397 -14.52 2.04 9.32
N ARG A 398 -15.00 0.95 9.91
CA ARG A 398 -16.41 0.77 10.27
C ARG A 398 -16.88 1.82 11.28
N GLU A 399 -16.10 2.07 12.33
CA GLU A 399 -16.47 3.06 13.36
C GLU A 399 -16.55 4.46 12.77
N ARG A 400 -15.60 4.84 11.91
CA ARG A 400 -15.62 6.12 11.18
C ARG A 400 -16.82 6.24 10.24
N ASN A 401 -17.17 5.19 9.50
CA ASN A 401 -18.35 5.21 8.64
C ASN A 401 -19.66 5.35 9.43
N LEU A 402 -19.80 4.66 10.57
CA LEU A 402 -20.99 4.80 11.41
C LEU A 402 -21.08 6.22 12.02
N ALA A 403 -19.94 6.78 12.45
CA ALA A 403 -19.87 8.17 12.87
C ALA A 403 -20.22 9.14 11.72
N PHE A 404 -19.80 8.82 10.50
CA PHE A 404 -20.13 9.61 9.30
C PHE A 404 -21.63 9.58 8.99
N CYS A 405 -22.25 8.39 8.99
CA CYS A 405 -23.70 8.26 8.82
C CYS A 405 -24.45 9.09 9.87
N GLN A 406 -24.08 8.96 11.15
CA GLN A 406 -24.72 9.72 12.22
C GLN A 406 -24.50 11.24 12.06
N GLY A 407 -23.29 11.65 11.69
CA GLY A 407 -22.97 13.06 11.47
C GLY A 407 -23.76 13.65 10.29
N ILE A 408 -23.90 12.92 9.18
CA ILE A 408 -24.76 13.34 8.07
C ILE A 408 -26.22 13.43 8.51
N SER A 409 -26.73 12.45 9.25
CA SER A 409 -28.09 12.51 9.79
C SER A 409 -28.31 13.75 10.66
N ASN A 410 -27.32 14.14 11.47
CA ASN A 410 -27.39 15.36 12.27
C ASN A 410 -27.32 16.63 11.41
N ILE A 411 -26.40 16.69 10.43
CA ILE A 411 -26.27 17.84 9.50
C ILE A 411 -27.55 18.05 8.70
N LEU A 412 -28.20 16.95 8.28
CA LEU A 412 -29.47 16.98 7.57
C LEU A 412 -30.68 17.09 8.50
N GLU A 413 -30.47 17.19 9.82
CA GLU A 413 -31.53 17.28 10.84
C GLU A 413 -32.60 16.18 10.70
N MET A 414 -32.16 14.95 10.44
CA MET A 414 -33.03 13.78 10.32
C MET A 414 -33.73 13.52 11.65
N SER A 415 -35.06 13.70 11.68
CA SER A 415 -35.92 13.48 12.85
C SER A 415 -37.11 12.59 12.47
N PRO A 416 -37.79 11.94 13.44
CA PRO A 416 -38.99 11.18 13.17
C PRO A 416 -40.02 12.03 12.41
N GLY A 417 -40.42 11.59 11.21
CA GLY A 417 -41.36 12.30 10.35
C GLY A 417 -40.71 13.12 9.22
N LYS A 418 -39.41 13.39 9.26
CA LYS A 418 -38.70 14.02 8.14
C LYS A 418 -38.51 13.01 6.99
N THR A 419 -38.96 13.38 5.80
CA THR A 419 -38.91 12.52 4.61
C THR A 419 -37.68 12.82 3.74
N TRP A 420 -37.37 11.92 2.81
CA TRP A 420 -36.32 12.19 1.82
C TRP A 420 -36.65 13.39 0.92
N ASP A 421 -37.94 13.64 0.65
CA ASP A 421 -38.36 14.84 -0.07
C ASP A 421 -38.07 16.13 0.72
N ASP A 422 -38.15 16.09 2.05
CA ASP A 422 -37.75 17.24 2.88
C ASP A 422 -36.24 17.48 2.81
N VAL A 423 -35.43 16.42 2.68
CA VAL A 423 -34.00 16.55 2.40
C VAL A 423 -33.80 17.20 1.03
N LYS A 424 -34.44 16.67 -0.02
CA LYS A 424 -34.33 17.19 -1.40
C LYS A 424 -34.76 18.66 -1.54
N LYS A 425 -35.72 19.13 -0.73
CA LYS A 425 -36.15 20.53 -0.70
C LYS A 425 -35.14 21.45 0.01
N ASN A 426 -34.53 20.98 1.09
CA ASN A 426 -33.72 21.83 1.98
C ASN A 426 -32.19 21.71 1.77
N PHE A 427 -31.72 20.73 0.98
CA PHE A 427 -30.30 20.48 0.77
C PHE A 427 -29.57 21.66 0.10
N ASN A 428 -28.45 22.13 0.66
CA ASN A 428 -27.85 23.41 0.27
C ASN A 428 -26.32 23.39 0.40
N ASP A 429 -25.66 24.50 0.07
CA ASP A 429 -24.21 24.63 0.05
C ASP A 429 -23.55 24.41 1.42
N ASP A 430 -24.21 24.84 2.50
CA ASP A 430 -23.72 24.65 3.87
C ASP A 430 -23.76 23.17 4.28
N HIS A 431 -24.82 22.44 3.88
CA HIS A 431 -24.87 20.99 4.05
C HIS A 431 -23.71 20.30 3.32
N VAL A 432 -23.47 20.63 2.05
CA VAL A 432 -22.36 20.06 1.25
C VAL A 432 -21.03 20.33 1.95
N LYS A 433 -20.78 21.58 2.33
CA LYS A 433 -19.55 22.00 3.00
C LYS A 433 -19.31 21.20 4.29
N LYS A 434 -20.30 21.19 5.21
CA LYS A 434 -20.20 20.48 6.50
C LYS A 434 -19.99 18.98 6.33
N ILE A 435 -20.62 18.35 5.34
CA ILE A 435 -20.48 16.91 5.08
C ILE A 435 -19.07 16.59 4.59
N HIS A 436 -18.52 17.39 3.67
CA HIS A 436 -17.15 17.17 3.19
C HIS A 436 -16.09 17.52 4.25
N GLU A 437 -16.31 18.56 5.07
CA GLU A 437 -15.47 18.84 6.24
C GLU A 437 -15.48 17.68 7.24
N LEU A 438 -16.65 17.10 7.52
CA LEU A 438 -16.77 15.92 8.38
C LEU A 438 -16.05 14.70 7.78
N TYR A 439 -16.16 14.48 6.47
CA TYR A 439 -15.44 13.40 5.80
C TYR A 439 -13.92 13.59 5.90
N GLY A 440 -13.41 14.80 5.65
CA GLY A 440 -11.99 15.11 5.80
C GLY A 440 -11.49 15.06 7.25
N PHE A 441 -12.36 15.36 8.22
CA PHE A 441 -12.08 15.20 9.65
C PHE A 441 -11.92 13.73 10.05
N LEU A 442 -12.80 12.85 9.54
CA LEU A 442 -12.74 11.40 9.77
C LEU A 442 -11.62 10.71 8.99
N TRP A 443 -11.18 11.31 7.89
CA TRP A 443 -10.09 10.82 7.04
C TRP A 443 -8.98 11.85 6.83
N PRO A 444 -8.21 12.20 7.89
CA PRO A 444 -7.06 13.09 7.75
C PRO A 444 -6.01 12.49 6.80
N LYS A 445 -5.27 13.36 6.10
CA LYS A 445 -4.24 12.99 5.13
C LYS A 445 -3.20 12.02 5.69
N GLU A 446 -2.83 12.17 6.97
CA GLU A 446 -1.81 11.36 7.63
C GLU A 446 -2.35 10.03 8.21
N THR A 447 -3.55 9.59 7.79
CA THR A 447 -4.11 8.30 8.21
C THR A 447 -3.30 7.15 7.60
N ASP A 448 -2.73 6.28 8.43
CA ASP A 448 -2.19 4.98 7.99
C ASP A 448 -3.35 4.03 7.63
N ILE A 449 -3.89 4.20 6.43
CA ILE A 449 -5.03 3.43 5.91
C ILE A 449 -4.75 1.92 5.91
N PHE A 450 -3.52 1.51 5.62
CA PHE A 450 -3.13 0.09 5.57
C PHE A 450 -3.17 -0.56 6.96
N SER A 451 -2.91 0.19 8.03
CA SER A 451 -3.10 -0.31 9.40
C SER A 451 -4.57 -0.55 9.76
N LEU A 452 -5.51 0.15 9.11
CA LEU A 452 -6.95 0.06 9.39
C LEU A 452 -7.67 -0.98 8.54
N LEU A 453 -7.13 -1.29 7.35
CA LEU A 453 -7.67 -2.32 6.49
C LEU A 453 -7.71 -3.68 7.20
N PRO A 454 -8.73 -4.53 6.91
CA PRO A 454 -8.73 -5.93 7.33
C PRO A 454 -7.41 -6.60 6.95
N LYS A 455 -6.98 -7.57 7.76
CA LYS A 455 -5.78 -8.37 7.48
C LYS A 455 -6.18 -9.76 6.98
N PRO A 456 -5.32 -10.44 6.19
CA PRO A 456 -5.61 -11.76 5.67
C PRO A 456 -5.98 -12.72 6.80
N ASP A 457 -7.10 -13.40 6.65
CA ASP A 457 -7.66 -14.28 7.67
C ASP A 457 -8.61 -15.31 7.07
N ASN A 458 -9.25 -16.10 7.93
CA ASN A 458 -10.23 -17.11 7.52
C ASN A 458 -11.62 -16.51 7.19
N THR A 459 -11.70 -15.30 6.63
CA THR A 459 -12.95 -14.72 6.14
C THR A 459 -13.02 -14.90 4.62
N LEU A 460 -14.17 -15.37 4.08
CA LEU A 460 -14.41 -15.32 2.64
C LEU A 460 -14.73 -13.87 2.25
N ARG A 461 -13.68 -13.10 1.95
CA ARG A 461 -13.73 -11.66 1.75
C ARG A 461 -13.59 -11.33 0.26
N ALA A 462 -14.52 -10.53 -0.27
CA ALA A 462 -14.52 -10.08 -1.65
C ALA A 462 -14.17 -8.60 -1.73
N LEU A 463 -13.24 -8.19 -2.60
CA LEU A 463 -13.10 -6.80 -3.00
C LEU A 463 -13.92 -6.56 -4.26
N TYR A 464 -14.96 -5.75 -4.14
CA TYR A 464 -15.75 -5.32 -5.29
C TYR A 464 -14.99 -4.27 -6.10
N THR A 465 -14.89 -4.50 -7.40
CA THR A 465 -14.19 -3.63 -8.34
C THR A 465 -15.03 -3.42 -9.60
N GLY A 466 -15.99 -2.51 -9.52
CA GLY A 466 -16.94 -2.22 -10.58
C GLY A 466 -17.60 -0.85 -10.40
N ILE A 467 -18.81 -0.68 -10.91
CA ILE A 467 -19.53 0.59 -10.87
C ILE A 467 -20.09 0.84 -9.46
N VAL A 468 -19.61 1.92 -8.81
CA VAL A 468 -20.11 2.37 -7.50
C VAL A 468 -21.11 3.51 -7.70
N ASP A 469 -22.36 3.15 -7.98
CA ASP A 469 -23.48 4.08 -8.11
C ASP A 469 -24.74 3.45 -7.50
N PRO A 470 -25.54 4.20 -6.70
CA PRO A 470 -26.72 3.66 -6.02
C PRO A 470 -27.78 3.05 -6.96
N ARG A 471 -27.78 3.40 -8.24
CA ARG A 471 -28.72 2.86 -9.25
C ARG A 471 -28.43 1.42 -9.64
N VAL A 472 -27.17 0.99 -9.55
CA VAL A 472 -26.73 -0.32 -10.07
C VAL A 472 -26.02 -1.17 -9.03
N ILE A 473 -25.50 -0.59 -7.95
CA ILE A 473 -24.76 -1.34 -6.92
C ILE A 473 -25.59 -2.47 -6.29
N SER A 474 -26.92 -2.30 -6.24
CA SER A 474 -27.83 -3.33 -5.74
C SER A 474 -27.89 -4.57 -6.63
N ARG A 475 -27.70 -4.40 -7.94
CA ARG A 475 -27.61 -5.50 -8.91
C ARG A 475 -26.42 -6.40 -8.61
N PHE A 476 -25.35 -5.82 -8.09
CA PHE A 476 -24.04 -6.45 -7.98
C PHE A 476 -23.61 -6.71 -6.52
N ALA A 477 -23.00 -5.71 -5.89
CA ALA A 477 -22.32 -5.90 -4.62
C ALA A 477 -23.29 -6.16 -3.46
N LEU A 478 -24.48 -5.54 -3.45
CA LEU A 478 -25.42 -5.73 -2.33
C LEU A 478 -26.16 -7.06 -2.41
N SER A 479 -26.64 -7.45 -3.59
CA SER A 479 -27.34 -8.73 -3.78
C SER A 479 -26.42 -9.92 -3.50
N SER A 480 -25.14 -9.84 -3.87
CA SER A 480 -24.15 -10.91 -3.69
C SER A 480 -23.67 -11.10 -2.24
N VAL A 481 -24.04 -10.20 -1.31
CA VAL A 481 -23.67 -10.28 0.12
C VAL A 481 -24.10 -11.60 0.78
N ILE A 482 -25.15 -12.25 0.26
CA ILE A 482 -25.64 -13.54 0.73
C ILE A 482 -24.62 -14.67 0.53
N TYR A 483 -23.67 -14.52 -0.40
CA TYR A 483 -22.69 -15.56 -0.75
C TYR A 483 -21.32 -15.37 -0.11
N PHE A 484 -21.05 -14.21 0.50
CA PHE A 484 -19.74 -13.87 1.06
C PHE A 484 -19.82 -13.51 2.55
N ASP A 485 -18.68 -13.59 3.25
CA ASP A 485 -18.63 -13.21 4.66
C ASP A 485 -18.51 -11.69 4.84
N GLU A 486 -17.77 -11.05 3.94
CA GLU A 486 -17.50 -9.60 3.94
C GLU A 486 -17.22 -9.14 2.49
N ILE A 487 -17.78 -8.01 2.09
CA ILE A 487 -17.48 -7.34 0.81
C ILE A 487 -16.85 -5.98 1.11
N LEU A 488 -15.70 -5.67 0.52
CA LEU A 488 -15.14 -4.33 0.54
C LEU A 488 -15.61 -3.56 -0.68
N ILE A 489 -16.04 -2.33 -0.47
CA ILE A 489 -16.46 -1.40 -1.52
C ILE A 489 -15.70 -0.09 -1.29
N GLN A 490 -15.08 0.45 -2.34
CA GLN A 490 -14.42 1.75 -2.26
C GLN A 490 -15.45 2.89 -2.23
N SER A 491 -15.25 3.83 -1.32
CA SER A 491 -16.09 5.02 -1.15
C SER A 491 -15.93 5.99 -2.33
N PRO A 492 -17.04 6.51 -2.90
CA PRO A 492 -17.02 7.55 -3.91
C PRO A 492 -16.95 8.97 -3.31
N PHE A 493 -16.85 9.12 -1.99
CA PHE A 493 -16.71 10.44 -1.37
C PHE A 493 -15.31 11.02 -1.61
N VAL A 494 -15.30 12.26 -2.12
CA VAL A 494 -14.09 13.02 -2.37
C VAL A 494 -13.52 13.57 -1.07
N ASN A 495 -12.25 13.26 -0.78
CA ASN A 495 -11.51 13.85 0.34
C ASN A 495 -10.97 15.23 -0.07
N HIS A 496 -11.54 16.29 0.50
CA HIS A 496 -11.22 17.67 0.14
C HIS A 496 -9.76 18.07 0.40
N HIS A 497 -9.01 17.33 1.24
CA HIS A 497 -7.59 17.61 1.51
C HIS A 497 -6.68 17.46 0.29
N ASN A 498 -7.11 16.71 -0.73
CA ASN A 498 -6.30 16.38 -1.92
C ASN A 498 -6.79 17.02 -3.21
N ILE A 499 -7.72 17.98 -3.10
CA ILE A 499 -8.36 18.60 -4.26
C ILE A 499 -7.95 20.06 -4.36
N LYS A 500 -7.60 20.47 -5.58
CA LYS A 500 -7.26 21.86 -5.89
C LYS A 500 -8.41 22.81 -5.52
N PRO A 501 -8.13 24.04 -5.07
CA PRO A 501 -9.13 25.02 -4.63
C PRO A 501 -10.37 25.10 -5.53
N GLU A 502 -10.19 25.24 -6.84
CA GLU A 502 -11.25 25.41 -7.84
C GLU A 502 -12.20 24.22 -7.99
N PHE A 503 -11.77 23.02 -7.59
CA PHE A 503 -12.59 21.81 -7.58
C PHE A 503 -12.92 21.36 -6.16
N ASN A 504 -12.56 22.11 -5.12
CA ASN A 504 -12.68 21.65 -3.75
C ASN A 504 -14.15 21.75 -3.26
N PRO A 505 -14.77 20.65 -2.78
CA PRO A 505 -16.19 20.68 -2.37
C PRO A 505 -16.47 21.52 -1.12
N VAL A 506 -15.46 21.85 -0.32
CA VAL A 506 -15.58 22.76 0.84
C VAL A 506 -15.50 24.23 0.41
N GLN A 507 -14.72 24.53 -0.64
CA GLN A 507 -14.55 25.90 -1.14
C GLN A 507 -15.57 26.28 -2.22
N ASN A 508 -16.02 25.31 -3.02
CA ASN A 508 -17.00 25.46 -4.10
C ASN A 508 -18.18 24.49 -3.91
N PRO A 509 -18.89 24.53 -2.76
CA PRO A 509 -19.96 23.58 -2.44
C PRO A 509 -21.14 23.62 -3.43
N ASN A 510 -21.39 24.76 -4.07
CA ASN A 510 -22.44 24.94 -5.06
C ASN A 510 -22.34 23.95 -6.23
N GLN A 511 -21.12 23.54 -6.61
CA GLN A 511 -20.89 22.60 -7.72
C GLN A 511 -21.18 21.14 -7.35
N TYR A 512 -21.34 20.81 -6.07
CA TYR A 512 -21.32 19.42 -5.59
C TYR A 512 -22.66 18.91 -5.07
N LYS A 513 -23.74 19.69 -5.14
CA LYS A 513 -25.00 19.33 -4.49
C LYS A 513 -25.54 17.97 -4.96
N LEU A 514 -25.62 17.76 -6.26
CA LEU A 514 -26.18 16.53 -6.82
C LEU A 514 -25.32 15.31 -6.51
N GLN A 515 -24.00 15.42 -6.69
CA GLN A 515 -23.09 14.30 -6.40
C GLN A 515 -23.06 13.96 -4.91
N THR A 516 -23.12 14.97 -4.04
CA THR A 516 -23.17 14.76 -2.57
C THR A 516 -24.46 14.07 -2.17
N LEU A 517 -25.61 14.52 -2.69
CA LEU A 517 -26.92 13.89 -2.44
C LEU A 517 -26.91 12.41 -2.87
N LYS A 518 -26.38 12.12 -4.07
CA LYS A 518 -26.24 10.75 -4.60
C LYS A 518 -25.36 9.87 -3.71
N ASN A 519 -24.22 10.40 -3.26
CA ASN A 519 -23.29 9.70 -2.36
C ASN A 519 -23.91 9.43 -0.97
N ILE A 520 -24.69 10.38 -0.42
CA ILE A 520 -25.42 10.20 0.85
C ILE A 520 -26.45 9.08 0.72
N PHE A 521 -27.23 9.08 -0.37
CA PHE A 521 -28.22 8.03 -0.61
C PHE A 521 -27.56 6.65 -0.64
N LEU A 522 -26.47 6.51 -1.40
CA LEU A 522 -25.67 5.27 -1.42
C LEU A 522 -25.22 4.88 0.00
N LEU A 523 -24.64 5.81 0.75
CA LEU A 523 -24.14 5.52 2.11
C LEU A 523 -25.26 5.02 3.03
N PHE A 524 -26.45 5.62 2.97
CA PHE A 524 -27.60 5.18 3.77
C PHE A 524 -28.12 3.81 3.32
N CYS A 525 -28.11 3.48 2.02
CA CYS A 525 -28.39 2.12 1.56
C CYS A 525 -27.38 1.09 2.10
N LEU A 526 -26.10 1.47 2.23
CA LEU A 526 -25.03 0.60 2.74
C LEU A 526 -25.00 0.50 4.26
N GLU A 527 -25.57 1.46 4.98
CA GLU A 527 -25.45 1.62 6.43
C GLU A 527 -25.84 0.35 7.22
N PRO A 528 -26.96 -0.35 6.93
CA PRO A 528 -27.34 -1.57 7.64
C PRO A 528 -26.30 -2.68 7.48
N PHE A 529 -25.72 -2.81 6.28
CA PHE A 529 -24.68 -3.80 5.97
C PHE A 529 -23.35 -3.46 6.64
N ILE A 530 -22.97 -2.17 6.67
CA ILE A 530 -21.78 -1.68 7.40
C ILE A 530 -21.94 -1.95 8.89
N ARG A 531 -23.11 -1.64 9.45
CA ARG A 531 -23.42 -1.90 10.86
C ARG A 531 -23.35 -3.39 11.18
N ALA A 532 -23.85 -4.26 10.32
CA ALA A 532 -23.77 -5.71 10.50
C ALA A 532 -22.35 -6.29 10.27
N GLY A 533 -21.45 -5.54 9.65
CA GLY A 533 -20.11 -6.00 9.28
C GLY A 533 -20.10 -6.92 8.05
N TYR A 534 -21.13 -6.83 7.20
CA TYR A 534 -21.19 -7.53 5.92
C TYR A 534 -20.50 -6.73 4.81
N ILE A 535 -20.50 -5.40 4.93
CA ILE A 535 -19.81 -4.50 4.02
C ILE A 535 -18.78 -3.67 4.78
N ASN A 536 -17.59 -3.54 4.20
CA ASN A 536 -16.55 -2.66 4.67
C ASN A 536 -16.32 -1.55 3.63
N PHE A 537 -16.82 -0.36 3.93
CA PHE A 537 -16.79 0.76 2.99
C PHE A 537 -15.50 1.56 3.18
N ILE A 538 -14.52 1.34 2.31
CA ILE A 538 -13.15 1.82 2.51
C ILE A 538 -12.91 3.12 1.73
N PRO A 539 -12.18 4.12 2.26
CA PRO A 539 -11.74 5.25 1.46
C PRO A 539 -10.70 4.79 0.42
N ASP A 540 -10.53 5.56 -0.66
CA ASP A 540 -9.46 5.34 -1.63
C ASP A 540 -8.08 5.50 -0.94
N PRO A 541 -7.23 4.45 -0.91
CA PRO A 541 -5.90 4.56 -0.31
C PRO A 541 -5.01 5.65 -0.94
N CYS A 542 -5.23 6.01 -2.22
CA CYS A 542 -4.50 7.08 -2.90
C CYS A 542 -4.72 8.45 -2.26
N CYS A 543 -5.77 8.62 -1.44
CA CYS A 543 -6.04 9.87 -0.73
C CYS A 543 -5.10 10.12 0.46
N PHE A 544 -4.29 9.15 0.87
CA PHE A 544 -3.42 9.29 2.06
C PHE A 544 -1.94 9.41 1.70
N ASP A 545 -1.58 9.19 0.43
CA ASP A 545 -0.21 9.23 -0.04
C ASP A 545 -0.14 9.82 -1.46
N SER A 546 0.51 10.99 -1.59
CA SER A 546 0.64 11.67 -2.88
C SER A 546 1.57 10.94 -3.85
N HIS A 547 2.56 10.21 -3.34
CA HIS A 547 3.43 9.39 -4.19
C HIS A 547 2.64 8.22 -4.77
N MET A 548 1.77 7.58 -3.98
CA MET A 548 0.84 6.55 -4.47
C MET A 548 -0.10 7.07 -5.53
N GLN A 549 -0.71 8.23 -5.28
CA GLN A 549 -1.61 8.86 -6.23
C GLN A 549 -0.93 9.10 -7.58
N GLN A 550 0.30 9.65 -7.56
CA GLN A 550 1.08 9.91 -8.78
C GLN A 550 1.51 8.62 -9.48
N GLN A 551 2.00 7.63 -8.72
CA GLN A 551 2.35 6.32 -9.27
C GLN A 551 1.15 5.68 -9.95
N MET A 552 -0.01 5.65 -9.29
CA MET A 552 -1.25 5.09 -9.83
C MET A 552 -1.70 5.82 -11.10
N PHE A 553 -1.64 7.15 -11.13
CA PHE A 553 -1.98 7.93 -12.32
C PHE A 553 -1.07 7.56 -13.50
N ASN A 554 0.24 7.48 -13.28
CA ASN A 554 1.20 7.11 -14.33
C ASN A 554 0.97 5.69 -14.86
N LEU A 555 0.66 4.73 -13.98
CA LEU A 555 0.36 3.36 -14.41
C LEU A 555 -0.88 3.31 -15.32
N VAL A 556 -1.94 4.03 -14.95
CA VAL A 556 -3.17 4.10 -15.76
C VAL A 556 -2.88 4.76 -17.11
N GLN A 557 -2.12 5.86 -17.15
CA GLN A 557 -1.74 6.52 -18.41
C GLN A 557 -0.94 5.58 -19.32
N ASN A 558 0.06 4.88 -18.79
CA ASN A 558 0.89 3.97 -19.57
C ASN A 558 0.07 2.80 -20.16
N ARG A 559 -0.86 2.22 -19.37
CA ARG A 559 -1.79 1.19 -19.88
C ARG A 559 -2.68 1.74 -20.99
N PHE A 560 -3.16 2.97 -20.81
CA PHE A 560 -4.03 3.63 -21.76
C PHE A 560 -3.33 3.90 -23.10
N GLU A 561 -2.08 4.37 -23.05
CA GLU A 561 -1.24 4.58 -24.24
C GLU A 561 -0.93 3.26 -24.95
N SER A 562 -0.63 2.20 -24.20
CA SER A 562 -0.35 0.87 -24.76
C SER A 562 -1.59 0.29 -25.47
N TYR A 563 -2.77 0.41 -24.85
CA TYR A 563 -4.02 -0.01 -25.47
C TYR A 563 -4.32 0.76 -26.76
N ARG A 564 -4.10 2.08 -26.79
CA ARG A 564 -4.26 2.92 -28.00
C ARG A 564 -3.26 2.59 -29.10
N ALA A 565 -2.06 2.13 -28.75
CA ALA A 565 -1.09 1.68 -29.75
C ALA A 565 -1.52 0.35 -30.39
N GLU A 566 -2.17 -0.53 -29.62
CA GLU A 566 -2.64 -1.84 -30.06
C GLU A 566 -4.00 -1.81 -30.78
N ASN A 567 -4.82 -0.79 -30.51
CA ASN A 567 -6.17 -0.63 -31.06
C ASN A 567 -6.31 0.72 -31.75
N ASP A 568 -6.86 0.77 -32.97
CA ASP A 568 -7.13 2.00 -33.74
C ASP A 568 -7.54 3.18 -32.83
N GLU A 569 -6.87 4.34 -32.97
CA GLU A 569 -6.96 5.52 -32.08
C GLU A 569 -8.41 5.97 -31.77
N LYS A 570 -9.37 5.59 -32.63
CA LYS A 570 -10.79 5.93 -32.51
C LYS A 570 -11.63 4.99 -31.64
N LYS A 571 -11.11 3.84 -31.19
CA LYS A 571 -11.88 2.90 -30.35
C LYS A 571 -11.90 3.33 -28.87
N THR A 572 -13.09 3.40 -28.29
CA THR A 572 -13.29 3.66 -26.84
C THR A 572 -12.99 2.40 -26.02
N PHE A 573 -12.48 2.55 -24.78
CA PHE A 573 -12.23 1.45 -23.84
C PHE A 573 -13.49 0.67 -23.46
N LEU A 574 -14.64 1.36 -23.51
CA LEU A 574 -15.96 0.79 -23.24
C LEU A 574 -16.52 0.25 -24.55
N GLU A 575 -16.68 -1.08 -24.61
CA GLU A 575 -17.35 -1.80 -25.69
C GLU A 575 -18.47 -2.67 -25.11
N GLY A 576 -19.39 -3.14 -25.97
CA GLY A 576 -20.47 -4.04 -25.57
C GLY A 576 -21.39 -3.49 -24.48
N GLU A 577 -21.85 -4.40 -23.61
CA GLU A 577 -22.84 -4.13 -22.56
C GLU A 577 -22.38 -3.10 -21.52
N GLU A 578 -21.07 -3.00 -21.25
CA GLU A 578 -20.57 -2.02 -20.30
C GLU A 578 -20.76 -0.59 -20.82
N LYS A 579 -20.49 -0.36 -22.11
CA LYS A 579 -20.76 0.92 -22.75
C LYS A 579 -22.23 1.27 -22.66
N GLU A 580 -23.12 0.30 -22.83
CA GLU A 580 -24.56 0.50 -22.73
C GLU A 580 -24.97 0.94 -21.31
N THR A 581 -24.49 0.25 -20.26
CA THR A 581 -24.69 0.65 -18.85
C THR A 581 -24.24 2.08 -18.61
N PHE A 582 -23.04 2.45 -19.08
CA PHE A 582 -22.54 3.81 -18.91
C PHE A 582 -23.39 4.85 -19.65
N LEU A 583 -23.84 4.55 -20.86
CA LEU A 583 -24.72 5.44 -21.63
C LEU A 583 -26.10 5.58 -20.97
N GLU A 584 -26.65 4.51 -20.40
CA GLU A 584 -27.90 4.54 -19.63
C GLU A 584 -27.76 5.45 -18.40
N LEU A 585 -26.69 5.28 -17.61
CA LEU A 585 -26.43 6.12 -16.44
C LEU A 585 -26.24 7.61 -16.82
N GLN A 586 -25.58 7.89 -17.94
CA GLN A 586 -25.41 9.25 -18.47
C GLN A 586 -26.73 9.85 -18.96
N LYS A 587 -27.54 9.07 -19.68
CA LYS A 587 -28.88 9.49 -20.13
C LYS A 587 -29.78 9.83 -18.94
N ASP A 588 -29.75 9.00 -17.90
CA ASP A 588 -30.45 9.25 -16.64
C ASP A 588 -30.03 10.57 -15.98
N ASP A 589 -28.72 10.80 -15.85
CA ASP A 589 -28.19 12.02 -15.21
C ASP A 589 -28.50 13.27 -16.05
N PHE A 590 -28.50 13.12 -17.38
CA PHE A 590 -28.95 14.17 -18.30
C PHE A 590 -30.45 14.45 -18.13
N ASN A 591 -31.31 13.43 -18.15
CA ASN A 591 -32.76 13.59 -17.95
C ASN A 591 -33.09 14.26 -16.61
N ARG A 592 -32.38 13.89 -15.54
CA ARG A 592 -32.51 14.56 -14.23
C ARG A 592 -32.12 16.03 -14.31
N THR A 593 -31.02 16.34 -14.99
CA THR A 593 -30.60 17.72 -15.22
C THR A 593 -31.73 18.52 -15.88
N LEU A 594 -32.33 17.98 -16.94
CA LEU A 594 -33.47 18.62 -17.63
C LEU A 594 -34.66 18.85 -16.69
N SER A 595 -34.97 17.85 -15.87
CA SER A 595 -36.09 17.93 -14.92
C SER A 595 -35.92 19.01 -13.84
N MET A 596 -34.68 19.41 -13.55
CA MET A 596 -34.33 20.39 -12.51
C MET A 596 -34.10 21.82 -13.04
N LEU A 597 -34.15 22.03 -14.36
CA LEU A 597 -34.17 23.37 -14.95
C LEU A 597 -35.44 24.12 -14.58
N SER A 598 -35.41 25.46 -14.64
CA SER A 598 -36.63 26.25 -14.50
C SER A 598 -37.59 25.97 -15.66
N VAL A 599 -38.90 26.18 -15.45
CA VAL A 599 -39.91 25.97 -16.50
C VAL A 599 -39.60 26.79 -17.76
N ASP A 600 -39.10 28.01 -17.60
CA ASP A 600 -38.72 28.87 -18.74
C ASP A 600 -37.51 28.31 -19.49
N GLN A 601 -36.51 27.80 -18.78
CA GLN A 601 -35.35 27.13 -19.37
C GLN A 601 -35.76 25.83 -20.09
N GLN A 602 -36.68 25.06 -19.51
CA GLN A 602 -37.24 23.86 -20.13
C GLN A 602 -37.95 24.20 -21.44
N LYS A 603 -38.81 25.24 -21.44
CA LYS A 603 -39.49 25.73 -22.64
C LYS A 603 -38.50 26.17 -23.71
N GLU A 604 -37.51 26.98 -23.34
CA GLU A 604 -36.48 27.46 -24.28
C GLU A 604 -35.69 26.30 -24.90
N MET A 605 -35.28 25.32 -24.08
CA MET A 605 -34.59 24.14 -24.55
C MET A 605 -35.46 23.30 -25.50
N LEU A 606 -36.73 23.08 -25.17
CA LEU A 606 -37.66 22.32 -26.01
C LEU A 606 -37.88 23.01 -27.37
N SER A 607 -38.07 24.32 -27.38
CA SER A 607 -38.22 25.10 -28.63
C SER A 607 -36.96 25.06 -29.50
N ARG A 608 -35.76 24.98 -28.90
CA ARG A 608 -34.49 24.82 -29.65
C ARG A 608 -34.31 23.40 -30.18
N ALA A 609 -34.65 22.39 -29.38
CA ALA A 609 -34.49 20.98 -29.75
C ALA A 609 -35.52 20.54 -30.81
N ILE A 610 -36.74 21.08 -30.74
CA ILE A 610 -37.85 20.78 -31.65
C ILE A 610 -38.43 22.12 -32.17
N PRO A 611 -37.85 22.70 -33.22
CA PRO A 611 -38.36 23.94 -33.81
C PRO A 611 -39.80 23.79 -34.29
N GLY A 612 -40.71 24.62 -33.77
CA GLY A 612 -42.14 24.58 -34.11
C GLY A 612 -43.00 23.66 -33.24
N ILE A 613 -42.47 23.14 -32.12
CA ILE A 613 -43.25 22.38 -31.13
C ILE A 613 -44.51 23.15 -30.69
N GLN A 614 -45.66 22.45 -30.63
CA GLN A 614 -46.90 23.06 -30.17
C GLN A 614 -46.86 23.30 -28.65
N THR A 615 -47.48 24.37 -28.17
CA THR A 615 -47.49 24.73 -26.74
C THR A 615 -48.01 23.58 -25.86
N GLU A 616 -49.06 22.90 -26.30
CA GLU A 616 -49.68 21.78 -25.59
C GLU A 616 -48.75 20.56 -25.47
N GLU A 617 -47.98 20.26 -26.52
CA GLU A 617 -46.98 19.18 -26.53
C GLU A 617 -45.81 19.52 -25.60
N ALA A 618 -45.33 20.78 -25.63
CA ALA A 618 -44.28 21.25 -24.74
C ALA A 618 -44.72 21.16 -23.26
N GLU A 619 -45.98 21.51 -22.96
CA GLU A 619 -46.54 21.38 -21.61
C GLU A 619 -46.64 19.93 -21.13
N GLN A 620 -46.94 18.98 -22.02
CA GLN A 620 -46.97 17.56 -21.68
C GLN A 620 -45.57 17.05 -21.30
N VAL A 621 -44.54 17.44 -22.05
CA VAL A 621 -43.15 17.09 -21.74
C VAL A 621 -42.72 17.68 -20.40
N ILE A 622 -43.07 18.94 -20.12
CA ILE A 622 -42.77 19.59 -18.84
C ILE A 622 -43.49 18.89 -17.68
N LYS A 623 -44.76 18.48 -17.85
CA LYS A 623 -45.48 17.67 -16.85
C LYS A 623 -44.80 16.33 -16.59
N PHE A 624 -44.32 15.66 -17.63
CA PHE A 624 -43.54 14.43 -17.51
C PHE A 624 -42.23 14.66 -16.74
N LEU A 625 -41.46 15.68 -17.11
CA LEU A 625 -40.22 16.04 -16.41
C LEU A 625 -40.46 16.36 -14.93
N ASN A 626 -41.55 17.06 -14.59
CA ASN A 626 -41.88 17.34 -13.19
C ASN A 626 -42.25 16.07 -12.41
N LYS A 627 -42.94 15.11 -13.06
CA LYS A 627 -43.23 13.80 -12.46
C LYS A 627 -41.93 13.03 -12.17
N GLU A 628 -40.99 13.02 -13.11
CA GLU A 628 -39.65 12.40 -12.93
C GLU A 628 -38.82 13.11 -11.84
N LYS A 629 -38.89 14.44 -11.77
CA LYS A 629 -38.26 15.25 -10.71
C LYS A 629 -38.75 14.81 -9.32
N LEU A 630 -40.05 14.61 -9.16
CA LEU A 630 -40.66 14.25 -7.88
C LEU A 630 -40.35 12.80 -7.48
N SER A 631 -40.43 11.85 -8.43
CA SER A 631 -40.21 10.42 -8.16
C SER A 631 -38.75 10.05 -7.89
N SER A 632 -37.80 10.79 -8.46
CA SER A 632 -36.39 10.44 -8.32
C SER A 632 -35.84 10.77 -6.92
N PRO A 633 -35.08 9.86 -6.28
CA PRO A 633 -34.37 10.16 -5.04
C PRO A 633 -33.08 10.98 -5.26
N TYR A 634 -32.66 11.16 -6.52
CA TYR A 634 -31.37 11.78 -6.88
C TYR A 634 -31.51 13.23 -7.38
N THR A 635 -32.73 13.77 -7.43
CA THR A 635 -33.04 15.14 -7.84
C THR A 635 -33.23 16.04 -6.63
N LEU A 636 -32.92 17.32 -6.80
CA LEU A 636 -33.28 18.35 -5.83
C LEU A 636 -34.66 18.91 -6.16
N LEU A 637 -35.46 19.16 -5.13
CA LEU A 637 -36.78 19.80 -5.25
C LEU A 637 -36.66 21.30 -5.05
N GLN A 638 -35.77 21.90 -5.85
CA GLN A 638 -35.44 23.32 -5.85
C GLN A 638 -35.45 23.82 -7.29
N ASP A 639 -35.65 25.12 -7.47
CA ASP A 639 -35.74 25.74 -8.81
C ASP A 639 -34.47 26.54 -9.17
N ASN A 640 -33.50 26.61 -8.27
CA ASN A 640 -32.26 27.39 -8.41
C ASN A 640 -30.99 26.54 -8.47
N VAL A 641 -31.09 25.24 -8.75
CA VAL A 641 -29.96 24.30 -8.73
C VAL A 641 -28.80 24.73 -9.65
N TYR A 642 -29.14 25.32 -10.80
CA TYR A 642 -28.17 25.74 -11.84
C TYR A 642 -28.02 27.26 -11.97
N GLN A 643 -28.59 28.07 -11.06
CA GLN A 643 -28.50 29.54 -11.16
C GLN A 643 -27.07 30.06 -10.90
N ASN A 644 -26.30 29.39 -10.05
CA ASN A 644 -24.95 29.80 -9.63
C ASN A 644 -23.84 28.95 -10.26
N GLY A 645 -24.04 28.48 -11.49
CA GLY A 645 -23.07 27.65 -12.23
C GLY A 645 -23.47 26.18 -12.40
N GLY A 646 -22.54 25.38 -12.90
CA GLY A 646 -22.77 23.96 -13.19
C GLY A 646 -22.69 23.04 -11.97
N GLN A 647 -23.17 21.81 -12.14
CA GLN A 647 -23.02 20.72 -11.18
C GLN A 647 -21.95 19.75 -11.69
N LEU A 648 -21.06 19.31 -10.80
CA LEU A 648 -20.09 18.26 -11.07
C LEU A 648 -20.75 16.90 -10.80
N THR A 649 -20.76 16.03 -11.81
CA THR A 649 -21.26 14.65 -11.70
C THR A 649 -20.12 13.68 -11.96
N THR A 650 -19.98 12.68 -11.10
CA THR A 650 -18.94 11.65 -11.24
C THR A 650 -19.54 10.27 -11.50
N LEU A 651 -18.92 9.53 -12.41
CA LEU A 651 -19.09 8.10 -12.61
C LEU A 651 -17.86 7.38 -12.05
N ASN A 652 -18.07 6.45 -11.13
CA ASN A 652 -16.98 5.80 -10.40
C ASN A 652 -16.95 4.31 -10.74
N MET A 653 -15.88 3.86 -11.40
CA MET A 653 -15.51 2.46 -11.48
C MET A 653 -14.25 2.25 -10.64
N SER A 654 -14.40 1.63 -9.48
CA SER A 654 -13.36 1.63 -8.45
C SER A 654 -13.30 0.34 -7.62
N PRO A 655 -12.12 -0.09 -7.14
CA PRO A 655 -10.79 0.47 -7.46
C PRO A 655 -10.38 0.21 -8.93
N ASN A 656 -9.30 0.83 -9.39
CA ASN A 656 -8.67 0.45 -10.67
C ASN A 656 -7.82 -0.82 -10.52
N PHE A 657 -7.29 -1.38 -11.62
CA PHE A 657 -6.72 -2.73 -11.63
C PHE A 657 -5.62 -2.97 -10.58
N GLU A 658 -4.59 -2.13 -10.52
CA GLU A 658 -3.50 -2.31 -9.55
C GLU A 658 -3.97 -2.09 -8.12
N MET A 659 -4.85 -1.11 -7.87
CA MET A 659 -5.41 -0.90 -6.54
C MET A 659 -6.29 -2.08 -6.11
N SER A 660 -7.02 -2.70 -7.04
CA SER A 660 -7.80 -3.89 -6.75
C SER A 660 -6.91 -5.06 -6.31
N LEU A 661 -5.77 -5.26 -6.99
CA LEU A 661 -4.79 -6.26 -6.56
C LEU A 661 -4.11 -5.90 -5.23
N LEU A 662 -3.70 -4.64 -5.05
CA LEU A 662 -3.04 -4.16 -3.85
C LEU A 662 -3.92 -4.35 -2.61
N ILE A 663 -5.16 -3.84 -2.66
CA ILE A 663 -6.11 -3.94 -1.56
C ILE A 663 -6.45 -5.40 -1.29
N SER A 664 -6.64 -6.21 -2.33
CA SER A 664 -6.93 -7.64 -2.18
C SER A 664 -5.78 -8.40 -1.50
N GLN A 665 -4.52 -8.11 -1.85
CA GLN A 665 -3.35 -8.68 -1.19
C GLN A 665 -3.26 -8.24 0.28
N VAL A 666 -3.43 -6.95 0.56
CA VAL A 666 -3.43 -6.42 1.95
C VAL A 666 -4.51 -7.07 2.82
N THR A 667 -5.69 -7.31 2.23
CA THR A 667 -6.88 -7.74 2.97
C THR A 667 -7.12 -9.25 2.93
N GLY A 668 -6.34 -9.98 2.12
CA GLY A 668 -6.57 -11.39 1.83
C GLY A 668 -7.94 -11.62 1.17
N SER A 669 -8.33 -10.74 0.26
CA SER A 669 -9.60 -10.82 -0.47
C SER A 669 -9.43 -11.45 -1.84
N PHE A 670 -10.50 -12.02 -2.38
CA PHE A 670 -10.59 -12.29 -3.82
C PHE A 670 -11.24 -11.12 -4.57
N LEU A 671 -11.09 -11.08 -5.90
CA LEU A 671 -11.70 -10.03 -6.72
C LEU A 671 -13.13 -10.38 -7.13
N LEU A 672 -14.05 -9.44 -7.01
CA LEU A 672 -15.41 -9.53 -7.49
C LEU A 672 -15.69 -8.36 -8.45
N THR A 673 -16.15 -8.64 -9.66
CA THR A 673 -16.43 -7.61 -10.67
C THR A 673 -17.68 -7.94 -11.47
N ASP A 674 -18.42 -6.91 -11.84
CA ASP A 674 -19.48 -6.89 -12.86
C ASP A 674 -19.00 -6.23 -14.16
N SER A 675 -17.81 -5.65 -14.16
CA SER A 675 -17.22 -4.96 -15.32
C SER A 675 -16.53 -5.97 -16.26
N PRO A 676 -16.99 -6.10 -17.53
CA PRO A 676 -16.29 -6.87 -18.56
C PRO A 676 -14.89 -6.33 -18.84
N PHE A 677 -14.70 -5.01 -18.83
CA PHE A 677 -13.38 -4.39 -18.98
C PHE A 677 -12.42 -4.81 -17.87
N ARG A 678 -12.85 -4.75 -16.61
CA ARG A 678 -12.02 -5.20 -15.48
C ARG A 678 -11.74 -6.70 -15.55
N TRP A 679 -12.71 -7.49 -15.98
CA TRP A 679 -12.50 -8.92 -16.20
C TRP A 679 -11.44 -9.20 -17.27
N LYS A 680 -11.41 -8.40 -18.34
CA LYS A 680 -10.37 -8.45 -19.36
C LYS A 680 -8.99 -8.12 -18.79
N GLU A 681 -8.84 -7.02 -18.04
CA GLU A 681 -7.58 -6.66 -17.38
C GLU A 681 -7.05 -7.80 -16.48
N ILE A 682 -7.95 -8.43 -15.71
CA ILE A 682 -7.63 -9.56 -14.82
C ILE A 682 -7.15 -10.79 -15.62
N THR A 683 -7.86 -11.15 -16.69
CA THR A 683 -7.58 -12.38 -17.46
C THR A 683 -6.36 -12.24 -18.38
N GLU A 684 -6.12 -11.06 -18.97
CA GLU A 684 -4.93 -10.81 -19.81
C GLU A 684 -3.63 -10.89 -19.01
N THR A 685 -3.64 -10.38 -17.77
CA THR A 685 -2.51 -10.51 -16.85
C THR A 685 -2.15 -11.98 -16.59
N GLN A 686 -3.13 -12.91 -16.67
CA GLN A 686 -2.87 -14.34 -16.49
C GLN A 686 -2.31 -15.03 -17.74
N LYS A 687 -2.70 -14.59 -18.95
CA LYS A 687 -2.23 -15.19 -20.21
C LYS A 687 -0.72 -15.03 -20.40
N VAL A 688 -0.14 -13.94 -19.90
CA VAL A 688 1.31 -13.68 -19.94
C VAL A 688 2.09 -14.64 -19.01
N ILE A 689 1.42 -15.23 -18.01
CA ILE A 689 2.06 -15.99 -16.91
C ILE A 689 1.91 -17.51 -17.07
N ASN A 690 0.93 -18.01 -17.83
CA ASN A 690 0.60 -19.43 -17.90
C ASN A 690 0.92 -20.09 -19.26
N ASN A 691 1.87 -21.03 -19.23
CA ASN A 691 2.14 -22.04 -20.26
C ASN A 691 1.91 -23.49 -19.72
N ALA A 692 1.06 -23.70 -18.69
CA ALA A 692 0.87 -25.04 -18.10
C ALA A 692 -0.53 -25.26 -17.45
N ASP A 693 -0.94 -26.54 -17.38
CA ASP A 693 -2.21 -27.09 -16.86
C ASP A 693 -2.73 -26.41 -15.57
N ASN A 694 -3.94 -25.84 -15.64
CA ASN A 694 -4.65 -25.30 -14.48
C ASN A 694 -5.44 -26.41 -13.77
N HIS A 695 -4.98 -26.84 -12.59
CA HIS A 695 -5.63 -27.93 -11.84
C HIS A 695 -7.00 -27.56 -11.22
N TRP A 696 -7.44 -26.30 -11.32
CA TRP A 696 -8.72 -25.81 -10.79
C TRP A 696 -9.85 -25.72 -11.84
N SER A 697 -9.57 -26.06 -13.10
CA SER A 697 -10.52 -25.94 -14.22
C SER A 697 -11.88 -26.58 -13.93
N ASP A 698 -11.90 -27.77 -13.32
CA ASP A 698 -13.14 -28.48 -13.01
C ASP A 698 -14.06 -27.73 -12.02
N ILE A 699 -13.47 -26.95 -11.10
CA ILE A 699 -14.20 -26.13 -10.15
C ILE A 699 -14.60 -24.80 -10.80
N GLU A 700 -13.72 -24.21 -11.61
CA GLU A 700 -14.02 -23.00 -12.40
C GLU A 700 -15.23 -23.22 -13.31
N SER A 701 -15.26 -24.31 -14.06
CA SER A 701 -16.40 -24.71 -14.91
C SER A 701 -17.64 -24.97 -14.08
N CYS A 702 -17.53 -25.67 -12.95
CA CYS A 702 -18.66 -25.95 -12.07
C CYS A 702 -19.31 -24.68 -11.51
N ILE A 703 -18.52 -23.68 -11.11
CA ILE A 703 -19.03 -22.37 -10.69
C ILE A 703 -19.73 -21.65 -11.84
N SER A 704 -19.19 -21.79 -13.06
CA SER A 704 -19.67 -21.10 -14.27
C SER A 704 -20.95 -21.68 -14.88
N GLU A 705 -21.23 -22.96 -14.64
CA GLU A 705 -22.44 -23.64 -15.13
C GLU A 705 -23.67 -23.38 -14.24
N MET A 706 -23.47 -22.91 -13.01
CA MET A 706 -24.53 -22.70 -12.03
C MET A 706 -25.15 -21.30 -12.11
N GLU A 707 -26.40 -21.22 -11.65
CA GLU A 707 -27.15 -19.98 -11.50
C GLU A 707 -27.22 -19.51 -10.05
N TYR A 708 -27.09 -18.21 -9.84
CA TYR A 708 -27.04 -17.57 -8.53
C TYR A 708 -28.22 -16.63 -8.37
N PRO A 709 -29.19 -16.92 -7.48
CA PRO A 709 -30.29 -15.99 -7.21
C PRO A 709 -29.77 -14.70 -6.57
N LEU A 710 -30.19 -13.57 -7.12
CA LEU A 710 -29.89 -12.23 -6.63
C LEU A 710 -31.19 -11.44 -6.50
N ASN A 711 -31.13 -10.30 -5.80
CA ASN A 711 -32.32 -9.47 -5.58
C ASN A 711 -31.96 -7.98 -5.63
N LEU A 712 -32.76 -7.19 -6.35
CA LEU A 712 -32.51 -5.76 -6.54
C LEU A 712 -32.82 -4.93 -5.28
N SER A 713 -33.65 -5.43 -4.35
CA SER A 713 -33.93 -4.77 -3.08
C SER A 713 -32.79 -5.02 -2.08
N PRO A 714 -32.13 -3.95 -1.58
CA PRO A 714 -31.16 -4.05 -0.49
C PRO A 714 -31.77 -4.66 0.77
N GLU A 715 -33.02 -4.31 1.11
CA GLU A 715 -33.70 -4.80 2.32
C GLU A 715 -33.90 -6.32 2.27
N ILE A 716 -34.41 -6.83 1.14
CA ILE A 716 -34.60 -8.27 0.94
C ILE A 716 -33.25 -8.99 0.98
N SER A 717 -32.21 -8.44 0.34
CA SER A 717 -30.86 -9.00 0.33
C SER A 717 -30.25 -9.07 1.74
N PHE A 718 -30.49 -8.05 2.57
CA PHE A 718 -30.09 -8.02 3.97
C PHE A 718 -30.80 -9.10 4.81
N ASP A 719 -32.11 -9.24 4.65
CA ASP A 719 -32.89 -10.25 5.36
C ASP A 719 -32.54 -11.68 4.94
N LEU A 720 -32.33 -11.90 3.64
CA LEU A 720 -31.80 -13.17 3.13
C LEU A 720 -30.44 -13.48 3.73
N ARG A 721 -29.54 -12.50 3.83
CA ARG A 721 -28.23 -12.67 4.46
C ARG A 721 -28.34 -13.08 5.93
N LYS A 722 -29.29 -12.48 6.65
CA LYS A 722 -29.55 -12.72 8.08
C LYS A 722 -30.21 -14.08 8.33
N SER A 723 -31.09 -14.52 7.43
CA SER A 723 -31.79 -15.81 7.52
C SER A 723 -30.84 -17.02 7.48
N GLY A 724 -29.69 -16.87 6.81
CA GLY A 724 -28.69 -17.94 6.70
C GLY A 724 -28.99 -18.99 5.62
N LYS A 725 -29.99 -18.78 4.76
CA LYS A 725 -30.35 -19.70 3.66
C LYS A 725 -29.17 -20.06 2.76
N ALA A 726 -28.36 -19.08 2.36
CA ALA A 726 -27.15 -19.29 1.55
C ALA A 726 -25.89 -19.70 2.35
N SER A 727 -26.01 -20.05 3.63
CA SER A 727 -24.85 -20.31 4.51
C SER A 727 -24.03 -21.54 4.13
N LYS A 728 -24.68 -22.57 3.57
CA LYS A 728 -24.00 -23.79 3.08
C LYS A 728 -23.14 -23.47 1.87
N LEU A 729 -23.69 -22.77 0.87
CA LEU A 729 -22.93 -22.36 -0.32
C LEU A 729 -21.78 -21.43 0.04
N ARG A 730 -22.01 -20.43 0.89
CA ARG A 730 -20.94 -19.57 1.44
C ARG A 730 -19.84 -20.38 2.11
N SER A 731 -20.19 -21.44 2.84
CA SER A 731 -19.20 -22.29 3.51
C SER A 731 -18.42 -23.16 2.53
N ALA A 732 -19.05 -23.64 1.46
CA ALA A 732 -18.37 -24.35 0.37
C ALA A 732 -17.41 -23.43 -0.40
N LEU A 733 -17.84 -22.22 -0.78
CA LEU A 733 -16.98 -21.20 -1.40
C LEU A 733 -15.79 -20.85 -0.50
N ARG A 734 -16.03 -20.70 0.80
CA ARG A 734 -14.97 -20.48 1.79
C ARG A 734 -13.97 -21.63 1.81
N GLY A 735 -14.45 -22.88 1.73
CA GLY A 735 -13.62 -24.07 1.62
C GLY A 735 -12.73 -24.05 0.38
N ILE A 736 -13.29 -23.72 -0.79
CA ILE A 736 -12.54 -23.55 -2.04
C ILE A 736 -11.46 -22.48 -1.85
N PHE A 737 -11.86 -21.26 -1.44
CA PHE A 737 -10.97 -20.11 -1.25
C PHE A 737 -9.81 -20.38 -0.27
N PHE A 738 -9.99 -21.18 0.79
CA PHE A 738 -8.86 -21.52 1.66
C PHE A 738 -7.92 -22.56 1.07
N ASN A 739 -8.44 -23.48 0.25
CA ASN A 739 -7.63 -24.50 -0.36
C ASN A 739 -6.78 -23.98 -1.52
N THR A 740 -7.19 -22.87 -2.16
CA THR A 740 -6.31 -22.16 -3.11
C THR A 740 -5.06 -21.57 -2.43
N GLN A 741 -5.07 -21.44 -1.10
CA GLN A 741 -3.96 -20.87 -0.32
C GLN A 741 -3.16 -21.91 0.47
N ASN A 742 -3.77 -23.05 0.85
CA ASN A 742 -3.17 -24.01 1.80
C ASN A 742 -3.25 -25.49 1.35
N SER A 743 -3.82 -25.80 0.18
CA SER A 743 -3.92 -27.13 -0.45
C SER A 743 -4.09 -28.33 0.52
N LYS A 744 -5.20 -28.36 1.28
CA LYS A 744 -5.47 -29.41 2.29
C LYS A 744 -6.44 -30.49 1.80
N ALA A 745 -7.41 -30.12 0.98
CA ALA A 745 -8.47 -31.01 0.47
C ALA A 745 -8.28 -31.29 -1.03
N THR A 746 -8.79 -32.44 -1.49
CA THR A 746 -8.78 -32.77 -2.92
C THR A 746 -9.81 -31.93 -3.68
N HIS A 747 -9.52 -31.59 -4.95
CA HIS A 747 -10.43 -30.79 -5.77
C HIS A 747 -11.79 -31.47 -5.98
N ALA A 748 -11.81 -32.80 -6.11
CA ALA A 748 -13.05 -33.58 -6.23
C ALA A 748 -13.97 -33.40 -5.02
N ALA A 749 -13.43 -33.47 -3.80
CA ALA A 749 -14.21 -33.30 -2.57
C ALA A 749 -14.77 -31.87 -2.44
N LEU A 750 -14.00 -30.86 -2.83
CA LEU A 750 -14.46 -29.46 -2.84
C LEU A 750 -15.58 -29.24 -3.86
N LYS A 751 -15.45 -29.82 -5.06
CA LYS A 751 -16.48 -29.77 -6.11
C LYS A 751 -17.78 -30.41 -5.66
N GLU A 752 -17.73 -31.60 -5.07
CA GLU A 752 -18.93 -32.29 -4.56
C GLU A 752 -19.62 -31.49 -3.45
N GLN A 753 -18.85 -30.95 -2.49
CA GLN A 753 -19.37 -30.08 -1.43
C GLN A 753 -20.06 -28.84 -2.01
N TYR A 754 -19.49 -28.26 -3.06
CA TYR A 754 -20.05 -27.11 -3.76
C TYR A 754 -21.38 -27.43 -4.43
N ILE A 755 -21.45 -28.51 -5.22
CA ILE A 755 -22.67 -28.97 -5.90
C ILE A 755 -23.79 -29.25 -4.91
N ASN A 756 -23.49 -29.98 -3.82
CA ASN A 756 -24.49 -30.26 -2.79
C ASN A 756 -24.99 -28.97 -2.12
N ALA A 757 -24.09 -28.06 -1.79
CA ALA A 757 -24.45 -26.78 -1.18
C ALA A 757 -25.30 -25.89 -2.12
N HIS A 758 -25.05 -25.95 -3.44
CA HIS A 758 -25.84 -25.25 -4.44
C HIS A 758 -27.24 -25.89 -4.61
N SER A 759 -27.35 -27.22 -4.67
CA SER A 759 -28.66 -27.91 -4.70
C SER A 759 -29.52 -27.61 -3.47
N ILE A 760 -28.90 -27.40 -2.29
CA ILE A 760 -29.62 -26.93 -1.09
C ILE A 760 -30.13 -25.50 -1.29
N LEU A 761 -29.35 -24.62 -1.90
CA LEU A 761 -29.75 -23.23 -2.19
C LEU A 761 -30.99 -23.19 -3.09
N GLU A 762 -31.03 -24.01 -4.13
CA GLU A 762 -32.19 -24.11 -5.05
C GLU A 762 -33.47 -24.48 -4.30
N LYS A 763 -33.38 -25.37 -3.30
CA LYS A 763 -34.51 -25.77 -2.46
C LYS A 763 -35.01 -24.68 -1.51
N GLU A 764 -34.18 -23.69 -1.18
CA GLU A 764 -34.52 -22.57 -0.30
C GLU A 764 -35.45 -21.52 -0.95
N ARG A 765 -35.74 -21.68 -2.26
CA ARG A 765 -36.67 -20.85 -3.06
C ARG A 765 -36.38 -19.35 -2.95
N ILE A 766 -35.12 -18.98 -3.16
CA ILE A 766 -34.70 -17.56 -3.12
C ILE A 766 -35.23 -16.78 -4.34
N PHE A 767 -35.41 -17.45 -5.49
CA PHE A 767 -35.99 -16.91 -6.72
C PHE A 767 -37.49 -16.56 -6.64
N ASP A 768 -38.21 -16.99 -5.60
CA ASP A 768 -39.65 -16.72 -5.47
C ASP A 768 -39.92 -15.38 -4.75
N LYS A 769 -38.97 -14.43 -4.80
CA LYS A 769 -39.04 -13.14 -4.10
C LYS A 769 -39.21 -12.00 -5.09
N ASP A 770 -40.00 -11.00 -4.71
CA ASP A 770 -40.13 -9.79 -5.52
C ASP A 770 -38.74 -9.21 -5.86
N TYR A 771 -38.56 -8.82 -7.11
CA TYR A 771 -37.30 -8.26 -7.64
C TYR A 771 -36.11 -9.23 -7.66
N SER A 772 -36.34 -10.55 -7.59
CA SER A 772 -35.28 -11.54 -7.78
C SER A 772 -34.98 -11.78 -9.26
N PHE A 773 -33.72 -12.09 -9.55
CA PHE A 773 -33.23 -12.42 -10.90
C PHE A 773 -32.06 -13.41 -10.82
N SER A 774 -31.69 -14.00 -11.95
CA SER A 774 -30.59 -14.97 -12.05
C SER A 774 -29.31 -14.32 -12.56
N SER A 775 -28.17 -14.82 -12.09
CA SER A 775 -26.84 -14.45 -12.57
C SER A 775 -25.98 -15.69 -12.76
N LYS A 776 -25.10 -15.67 -13.77
CA LYS A 776 -24.07 -16.69 -13.97
C LYS A 776 -22.71 -16.11 -13.63
N TRP A 777 -21.84 -16.91 -13.03
CA TRP A 777 -20.55 -16.39 -12.54
C TRP A 777 -19.38 -17.04 -13.25
N LYS A 778 -18.54 -16.26 -13.92
CA LYS A 778 -17.25 -16.76 -14.42
C LYS A 778 -16.23 -16.72 -13.30
N CYS A 779 -15.45 -17.78 -13.15
CA CYS A 779 -14.43 -17.87 -12.11
C CYS A 779 -13.06 -18.21 -12.69
N ILE A 780 -12.01 -17.58 -12.16
CA ILE A 780 -10.63 -17.99 -12.40
C ILE A 780 -9.90 -18.21 -11.07
N ILE A 781 -9.12 -19.28 -11.02
CA ILE A 781 -8.28 -19.71 -9.90
C ILE A 781 -6.91 -20.13 -10.47
N PRO A 782 -6.03 -19.17 -10.78
CA PRO A 782 -4.73 -19.49 -11.35
C PRO A 782 -3.84 -20.22 -10.36
N LYS A 783 -3.07 -21.22 -10.82
CA LYS A 783 -2.11 -22.00 -10.00
C LYS A 783 -1.17 -21.14 -9.14
N ASN A 784 -0.70 -20.01 -9.70
CA ASN A 784 0.21 -19.08 -9.03
C ASN A 784 -0.50 -17.77 -8.60
N GLY A 785 -1.83 -17.79 -8.52
CA GLY A 785 -2.66 -16.61 -8.28
C GLY A 785 -2.48 -15.48 -9.29
N ILE A 786 -3.24 -14.41 -9.09
CA ILE A 786 -3.20 -13.19 -9.86
C ILE A 786 -2.16 -12.24 -9.26
N LYS A 787 -1.18 -11.82 -10.05
CA LYS A 787 -0.02 -11.04 -9.61
C LYS A 787 0.40 -10.02 -10.66
N HIS A 788 1.05 -8.95 -10.20
CA HIS A 788 1.56 -7.89 -11.05
C HIS A 788 2.78 -7.22 -10.40
N ASN A 789 3.87 -7.00 -11.15
CA ASN A 789 5.12 -6.44 -10.61
C ASN A 789 4.93 -5.02 -10.04
N ASN A 790 4.15 -4.17 -10.72
CA ASN A 790 3.82 -2.84 -10.18
C ASN A 790 3.14 -2.90 -8.81
N VAL A 791 2.31 -3.91 -8.55
CA VAL A 791 1.65 -4.08 -7.25
C VAL A 791 2.67 -4.50 -6.19
N GLN A 792 3.60 -5.42 -6.51
CA GLN A 792 4.68 -5.77 -5.57
C GLN A 792 5.58 -4.57 -5.26
N ARG A 793 5.89 -3.75 -6.27
CA ARG A 793 6.60 -2.48 -6.07
C ARG A 793 5.86 -1.52 -5.16
N MET A 794 4.54 -1.39 -5.31
CA MET A 794 3.72 -0.57 -4.42
C MET A 794 3.74 -1.12 -2.99
N MET A 795 3.56 -2.42 -2.80
CA MET A 795 3.64 -3.06 -1.47
C MET A 795 4.95 -2.72 -0.76
N LEU A 796 6.07 -2.81 -1.48
CA LEU A 796 7.38 -2.42 -0.98
C LEU A 796 7.46 -0.92 -0.68
N SER A 797 7.03 -0.08 -1.62
CA SER A 797 7.06 1.38 -1.50
C SER A 797 6.30 1.87 -0.28
N TYR A 798 5.16 1.28 0.08
CA TYR A 798 4.37 1.73 1.24
C TYR A 798 4.64 0.92 2.52
N GLY A 799 5.72 0.14 2.54
CA GLY A 799 6.13 -0.62 3.72
C GLY A 799 5.07 -1.62 4.19
N ILE A 800 4.33 -2.21 3.25
CA ILE A 800 3.30 -3.21 3.52
C ILE A 800 4.00 -4.56 3.68
N GLU A 801 4.03 -5.05 4.91
CA GLU A 801 4.67 -6.32 5.29
C GLU A 801 3.60 -7.40 5.58
N ASN A 802 4.00 -8.67 5.51
CA ASN A 802 3.17 -9.84 5.88
C ASN A 802 1.87 -10.03 5.08
N SER A 803 1.82 -9.55 3.83
CA SER A 803 0.70 -9.76 2.93
C SER A 803 1.00 -10.85 1.90
N PRO A 804 -0.03 -11.62 1.45
CA PRO A 804 0.08 -12.49 0.29
C PRO A 804 0.65 -11.76 -0.94
N LYS A 805 1.52 -12.45 -1.69
CA LYS A 805 2.13 -11.93 -2.93
C LYS A 805 1.23 -12.05 -4.17
N GLN A 806 0.06 -12.65 -4.01
CA GLN A 806 -0.87 -12.96 -5.09
C GLN A 806 -2.31 -12.92 -4.58
N VAL A 807 -3.23 -12.64 -5.49
CA VAL A 807 -4.68 -12.76 -5.24
C VAL A 807 -5.14 -14.14 -5.72
N PRO A 808 -5.78 -14.95 -4.89
CA PRO A 808 -5.97 -16.38 -5.20
C PRO A 808 -7.01 -16.65 -6.29
N MET A 809 -8.04 -15.82 -6.41
CA MET A 809 -9.13 -16.03 -7.36
C MET A 809 -9.82 -14.72 -7.73
N ALA A 810 -10.58 -14.76 -8.83
CA ALA A 810 -11.49 -13.69 -9.23
C ALA A 810 -12.83 -14.28 -9.72
N ILE A 811 -13.91 -13.55 -9.48
CA ILE A 811 -15.26 -13.86 -9.94
C ILE A 811 -15.78 -12.68 -10.75
N PHE A 812 -16.27 -12.97 -11.95
CA PHE A 812 -17.05 -12.04 -12.77
C PHE A 812 -18.53 -12.46 -12.72
N MET A 813 -19.38 -11.53 -12.28
CA MET A 813 -20.82 -11.73 -12.29
C MET A 813 -21.36 -11.32 -13.65
N ASP A 814 -21.88 -12.29 -14.39
CA ASP A 814 -22.50 -12.15 -15.70
C ASP A 814 -24.02 -12.13 -15.54
N PHE A 815 -24.68 -11.27 -16.32
CA PHE A 815 -26.11 -11.01 -16.17
C PHE A 815 -26.78 -11.04 -17.53
N ASN A 816 -27.89 -11.76 -17.60
CA ASN A 816 -28.71 -11.78 -18.80
C ASN A 816 -29.67 -10.57 -18.76
N ARG A 817 -29.36 -9.50 -19.51
CA ARG A 817 -30.15 -8.25 -19.52
C ARG A 817 -31.61 -8.44 -19.97
N ASP A 818 -31.92 -9.55 -20.65
CA ASP A 818 -33.28 -9.85 -21.13
C ASP A 818 -34.26 -10.24 -20.01
N GLU A 819 -33.78 -10.65 -18.83
CA GLU A 819 -34.64 -11.00 -17.67
C GLU A 819 -35.08 -9.78 -16.83
N GLU A 820 -34.57 -8.57 -17.14
CA GLU A 820 -34.88 -7.33 -16.41
C GLU A 820 -36.07 -6.53 -17.00
N ARG A 821 -36.53 -6.86 -18.22
CA ARG A 821 -37.71 -6.23 -18.86
C ARG A 821 -38.95 -7.07 -18.65
#